data_AF-A0A679K245-F1
#
_entry.id   AF-A0A679K245-F1
#
_cell.length_a   1.000
_cell.length_b   1.000
_cell.length_c   1.000
_cell.angle_alpha   90.00
_cell.angle_beta   90.00
_cell.angle_gamma   90.00
#
_symmetry.space_group_name_H-M   'P 1'
#
loop_
_entity.id
_entity.type
_entity.pdbx_description
1 polymer ?
#
loop_
_entity_poly.entity_id
_entity_poly.type
_entity_poly.pdbx_seq_one_letter_code
_entity_poly.pdbx_strand_id
1 'polypeptide(L)'
;MNAPSPAKISAERTEAGTVALPAGLAPRAEGPRIYNLFPLLVGKVSAWTAELPRIAGMGFDWIYLNPFHQTGGSRSLYAVSDPDRLDERFRDDDGTSDDEQIRRFCAAAAAHGIGVMTDLVINHTAKDGPLARERPDLFLRDEAGNIESPAAVDPDDPSIRTVWGDLAELNYHSAGAREELTRLWAGYINRMQDLGVGGFRCDAAYKVPPDVWRSLIGAAKALESDCLFAAETLGCTFEEAQATAGAGFDYLFNSFAWWDLKAPWALEQYDRLRVIAPSIAFPENHDMPRLAAGLGGSAEAVARHLKARYALAAFFSAGVLLPIGYEWGYRRALHVVETTPDSRETETGIDISGYVKAINALKASLASANVEGAQSRISAPDADYVALLKFDTGHGASARRATLVLFNPGSTAVAVDAGPLVARTGGMLDRFKDVTPEAEPIDFLPGTSLDLAPGEIRILAAERRVVAKPPAPSTPSGEGRVVIEAVSPEIDGGRSPVKRVVGEQVAVSADIFSDGHEIIDAAILSRVVGEEEWRRDRMVFVDNDRWSGSFPLEHNARYEFTIEAWRDAFSSWIRDTLKKRDAGVDVRLETIEGVTFVQGAADLATGPDQARLQAIVSALAAEKTGSAAQLDLILAPETASLIRRHAERVNRSRYPVNVPVIADRLAARFSAWYEIFPRSQSMDVNRHGTFDDVIRRLPEIRELGFDVLYFTPIHPIGKTNRKGKNNTLTALEGDVGSVYAVGSEAGGHEAVHPELGTLDDFRRLVAASHAYGMEIALDFAIQCSPDHPWIKNHPEWFEWRPDGTLKFAENPPKKYEDISNVHFYGGALPSLWIELRDIVMGWAELGARIFRVDNPHTKPIPFWEWMIGQVNARYPDVIFLAEAFTRPKMMKKLAKAGYQQSYTYFTWRNTKQELIDYSTELAGEMGEYYRPNFFANTPDINPVYLQTSGRAGFIVRATLAATLSSVYGIYNGFEMCEAAPYPGKEEYLNSEKYELKAWDYHAPGNIRAHIIKLNRIRQENPALWDFRNVIFTGAYNDQIVAYAKTTPEGDNCIFVMVNLDPKNRQECTYEVPLWLLGEPDDGAVEVEDLLLGYKFELRGKSHRIALDPAERSVVIWRLRAPRRVAE
;
A
#
# COMPACT_ATOMS: atom_id res chain seq x y z
N MET A 1 66.35 -2.85 2.89
CA MET A 1 67.28 -2.65 1.74
C MET A 1 66.72 -1.55 0.83
N ASN A 2 67.46 -1.14 -0.19
CA ASN A 2 67.34 0.22 -0.73
C ASN A 2 66.25 0.43 -1.79
N ALA A 3 65.88 1.71 -1.93
CA ALA A 3 64.97 2.37 -2.88
C ALA A 3 65.50 2.29 -4.36
N PRO A 4 64.89 2.92 -5.42
CA PRO A 4 63.94 4.06 -5.37
C PRO A 4 62.85 4.25 -6.46
N SER A 5 61.95 5.21 -6.19
CA SER A 5 61.31 6.14 -7.15
C SER A 5 60.25 5.61 -8.16
N PRO A 6 59.47 6.48 -8.84
CA PRO A 6 59.40 7.96 -8.73
C PRO A 6 57.98 8.58 -8.54
N ALA A 7 57.98 9.91 -8.40
CA ALA A 7 56.93 10.89 -8.75
C ALA A 7 55.69 11.07 -7.83
N LYS A 8 55.39 12.35 -7.55
CA LYS A 8 54.13 12.85 -6.96
C LYS A 8 53.22 13.34 -8.08
N ILE A 9 51.90 13.16 -7.96
CA ILE A 9 50.87 14.07 -8.50
C ILE A 9 49.83 14.34 -7.40
N SER A 10 49.05 15.42 -7.54
CA SER A 10 48.07 15.95 -6.58
C SER A 10 46.92 15.00 -6.24
N ALA A 11 46.33 15.19 -5.06
CA ALA A 11 45.11 14.50 -4.65
C ALA A 11 43.88 15.02 -5.43
N GLU A 12 43.16 14.11 -6.09
CA GLU A 12 41.83 14.35 -6.65
C GLU A 12 40.75 13.89 -5.67
N ARG A 13 39.54 14.47 -5.76
CA ARG A 13 38.36 13.96 -5.07
C ARG A 13 37.68 12.94 -5.97
N THR A 14 37.67 11.68 -5.56
CA THR A 14 36.93 10.60 -6.24
C THR A 14 35.42 10.74 -6.04
N GLU A 15 34.68 10.26 -7.03
CA GLU A 15 33.21 10.30 -7.08
C GLU A 15 32.57 9.19 -6.22
N ALA A 16 31.29 9.33 -5.88
CA ALA A 16 30.53 8.34 -5.11
C ALA A 16 29.57 7.55 -6.01
N GLY A 17 29.67 6.22 -6.00
CA GLY A 17 28.91 5.32 -6.86
C GLY A 17 27.72 4.62 -6.20
N THR A 18 26.91 3.95 -7.02
CA THR A 18 25.73 3.16 -6.64
C THR A 18 26.05 1.71 -6.25
N VAL A 19 25.09 1.04 -5.61
CA VAL A 19 25.12 -0.39 -5.24
C VAL A 19 23.92 -1.09 -5.90
N ALA A 20 24.08 -2.36 -6.29
CA ALA A 20 23.04 -3.16 -6.96
C ALA A 20 22.36 -4.18 -6.04
N LEU A 21 21.18 -4.67 -6.44
CA LEU A 21 20.40 -5.69 -5.70
C LEU A 21 21.00 -7.11 -5.84
N PRO A 22 20.69 -8.04 -4.91
CA PRO A 22 21.04 -9.45 -5.03
C PRO A 22 20.38 -10.13 -6.24
N ALA A 23 21.14 -10.96 -6.95
CA ALA A 23 20.75 -11.50 -8.26
C ALA A 23 19.47 -12.38 -8.28
N GLY A 24 19.06 -12.96 -7.15
CA GLY A 24 17.86 -13.81 -7.06
C GLY A 24 16.52 -13.06 -6.98
N LEU A 25 16.53 -11.73 -6.95
CA LEU A 25 15.32 -10.88 -6.87
C LEU A 25 15.35 -9.73 -7.91
N ALA A 26 16.07 -9.93 -9.01
CA ALA A 26 15.82 -9.17 -10.23
C ALA A 26 14.55 -9.74 -10.89
N PRO A 27 13.47 -8.96 -11.08
CA PRO A 27 12.31 -9.45 -11.81
C PRO A 27 12.69 -9.78 -13.25
N ARG A 28 11.95 -10.70 -13.87
CA ARG A 28 12.00 -10.92 -15.32
C ARG A 28 11.72 -9.60 -16.05
N ALA A 29 12.34 -9.42 -17.23
CA ALA A 29 12.32 -8.16 -17.96
C ALA A 29 10.92 -7.73 -18.46
N GLU A 30 9.99 -8.68 -18.59
CA GLU A 30 8.59 -8.44 -18.93
C GLU A 30 7.67 -9.14 -17.91
N GLY A 31 6.50 -8.53 -17.63
CA GLY A 31 5.51 -9.04 -16.69
C GLY A 31 4.36 -9.78 -17.40
N PRO A 32 3.80 -10.84 -16.80
CA PRO A 32 3.01 -11.84 -17.51
C PRO A 32 1.63 -11.32 -17.92
N ARG A 33 1.41 -11.23 -19.23
CA ARG A 33 0.13 -10.97 -19.87
C ARG A 33 -0.58 -12.31 -20.01
N ILE A 34 -1.37 -12.62 -18.99
CA ILE A 34 -2.12 -13.85 -18.81
C ILE A 34 -3.50 -13.75 -19.47
N TYR A 35 -3.83 -14.75 -20.28
CA TYR A 35 -5.20 -14.99 -20.69
C TYR A 35 -5.77 -16.17 -19.88
N ASN A 36 -6.84 -15.94 -19.13
CA ASN A 36 -7.53 -17.00 -18.40
C ASN A 36 -8.49 -17.74 -19.36
N LEU A 37 -8.09 -18.96 -19.72
CA LEU A 37 -8.83 -19.86 -20.57
C LEU A 37 -9.66 -20.79 -19.67
N PHE A 38 -10.90 -20.36 -19.38
CA PHE A 38 -11.80 -21.10 -18.50
C PHE A 38 -12.22 -22.45 -19.14
N PRO A 39 -11.74 -23.61 -18.66
CA PRO A 39 -11.77 -24.84 -19.44
C PRO A 39 -13.19 -25.35 -19.70
N LEU A 40 -14.13 -25.13 -18.77
CA LEU A 40 -15.55 -25.45 -18.96
C LEU A 40 -16.24 -24.66 -20.09
N LEU A 41 -15.76 -23.46 -20.43
CA LEU A 41 -16.30 -22.63 -21.51
C LEU A 41 -15.70 -22.98 -22.88
N VAL A 42 -14.58 -23.71 -22.90
CA VAL A 42 -13.87 -24.10 -24.13
C VAL A 42 -14.07 -25.59 -24.44
N GLY A 43 -14.29 -26.43 -23.43
CA GLY A 43 -14.46 -27.87 -23.59
C GLY A 43 -13.11 -28.59 -23.53
N LYS A 44 -12.77 -29.34 -24.58
CA LYS A 44 -11.64 -30.30 -24.57
C LYS A 44 -10.28 -29.65 -24.85
N VAL A 45 -9.18 -30.34 -24.52
CA VAL A 45 -7.79 -29.86 -24.70
C VAL A 45 -7.50 -29.43 -26.14
N SER A 46 -8.02 -30.16 -27.14
CA SER A 46 -7.96 -29.79 -28.56
C SER A 46 -8.60 -28.44 -28.87
N ALA A 47 -9.70 -28.07 -28.19
CA ALA A 47 -10.34 -26.77 -28.31
C ALA A 47 -9.57 -25.66 -27.57
N TRP A 48 -8.89 -25.97 -26.45
CA TRP A 48 -7.96 -25.02 -25.81
C TRP A 48 -6.82 -24.66 -26.77
N THR A 49 -6.29 -25.67 -27.45
CA THR A 49 -5.23 -25.53 -28.47
C THR A 49 -5.67 -24.64 -29.64
N ALA A 50 -6.95 -24.63 -29.99
CA ALA A 50 -7.50 -23.80 -31.07
C ALA A 50 -7.61 -22.30 -30.74
N GLU A 51 -7.64 -21.93 -29.45
CA GLU A 51 -7.67 -20.51 -29.02
C GLU A 51 -6.27 -19.85 -29.06
N LEU A 52 -5.19 -20.64 -29.04
CA LEU A 52 -3.80 -20.14 -28.96
C LEU A 52 -3.46 -19.04 -29.98
N PRO A 53 -3.79 -19.14 -31.28
CA PRO A 53 -3.41 -18.11 -32.26
C PRO A 53 -4.14 -16.78 -32.04
N ARG A 54 -5.35 -16.81 -31.45
CA ARG A 54 -6.12 -15.61 -31.10
C ARG A 54 -5.57 -14.94 -29.86
N ILE A 55 -5.21 -15.73 -28.85
CA ILE A 55 -4.61 -15.27 -27.59
C ILE A 55 -3.24 -14.63 -27.87
N ALA A 56 -2.36 -15.31 -28.62
CA ALA A 56 -1.10 -14.74 -29.10
C ALA A 56 -1.33 -13.51 -30.00
N GLY A 57 -2.39 -13.54 -30.83
CA GLY A 57 -2.82 -12.43 -31.67
C GLY A 57 -3.18 -11.16 -30.90
N MET A 58 -3.60 -11.28 -29.64
CA MET A 58 -3.88 -10.19 -28.68
C MET A 58 -2.66 -9.83 -27.80
N GLY A 59 -1.49 -10.42 -28.02
CA GLY A 59 -0.27 -10.07 -27.29
C GLY A 59 -0.20 -10.60 -25.84
N PHE A 60 -0.96 -11.65 -25.52
CA PHE A 60 -0.77 -12.40 -24.28
C PHE A 60 0.39 -13.40 -24.45
N ASP A 61 1.22 -13.54 -23.43
CA ASP A 61 2.40 -14.42 -23.36
C ASP A 61 2.28 -15.52 -22.29
N TRP A 62 1.17 -15.53 -21.55
CA TRP A 62 0.79 -16.63 -20.67
C TRP A 62 -0.67 -17.04 -20.87
N ILE A 63 -0.95 -18.33 -20.68
CA ILE A 63 -2.32 -18.84 -20.48
C ILE A 63 -2.43 -19.43 -19.09
N TYR A 64 -3.49 -19.08 -18.39
CA TYR A 64 -3.90 -19.67 -17.13
C TYR A 64 -5.08 -20.62 -17.37
N LEU A 65 -4.96 -21.83 -16.85
CA LEU A 65 -6.02 -22.85 -16.77
C LEU A 65 -6.46 -23.03 -15.31
N ASN A 66 -7.76 -22.93 -15.05
CA ASN A 66 -8.40 -23.44 -13.84
C ASN A 66 -8.21 -24.98 -13.70
N PRO A 67 -8.57 -25.61 -12.57
CA PRO A 67 -8.25 -27.02 -12.34
C PRO A 67 -8.93 -27.91 -13.39
N PHE A 68 -8.11 -28.71 -14.08
CA PHE A 68 -8.59 -29.68 -15.09
C PHE A 68 -8.64 -31.12 -14.57
N HIS A 69 -8.31 -31.34 -13.30
CA HIS A 69 -8.22 -32.66 -12.69
C HIS A 69 -9.57 -33.24 -12.31
N GLN A 70 -9.64 -34.56 -12.12
CA GLN A 70 -10.89 -35.27 -11.86
C GLN A 70 -11.57 -34.74 -10.59
N THR A 71 -12.73 -34.14 -10.79
CA THR A 71 -13.55 -33.56 -9.72
C THR A 71 -14.35 -34.61 -8.93
N GLY A 72 -14.66 -34.29 -7.66
CA GLY A 72 -15.47 -35.10 -6.76
C GLY A 72 -16.98 -34.95 -6.97
N GLY A 73 -17.79 -35.44 -6.03
CA GLY A 73 -19.25 -35.55 -6.16
C GLY A 73 -20.01 -34.25 -6.46
N SER A 74 -19.45 -33.08 -6.16
CA SER A 74 -20.03 -31.76 -6.51
C SER A 74 -19.73 -31.32 -7.96
N ARG A 75 -18.78 -31.96 -8.64
CA ARG A 75 -18.23 -31.63 -9.97
C ARG A 75 -17.61 -30.23 -10.11
N SER A 76 -17.47 -29.48 -9.01
CA SER A 76 -16.75 -28.20 -8.97
C SER A 76 -15.28 -28.41 -9.31
N LEU A 77 -14.70 -27.54 -10.15
CA LEU A 77 -13.28 -27.64 -10.54
C LEU A 77 -12.34 -27.66 -9.34
N TYR A 78 -12.62 -26.83 -8.33
CA TYR A 78 -11.82 -26.77 -7.10
C TYR A 78 -12.03 -27.98 -6.17
N ALA A 79 -13.13 -28.73 -6.32
CA ALA A 79 -13.33 -30.01 -5.65
C ALA A 79 -12.52 -31.14 -6.32
N VAL A 80 -11.20 -30.99 -6.38
CA VAL A 80 -10.29 -32.00 -6.95
C VAL A 80 -10.34 -33.27 -6.10
N SER A 81 -10.75 -34.38 -6.70
CA SER A 81 -10.82 -35.69 -6.04
C SER A 81 -9.57 -36.52 -6.26
N ASP A 82 -8.96 -36.41 -7.45
CA ASP A 82 -7.78 -37.15 -7.89
C ASP A 82 -6.93 -36.23 -8.80
N PRO A 83 -5.79 -35.70 -8.30
CA PRO A 83 -4.93 -34.78 -9.05
C PRO A 83 -4.04 -35.50 -10.08
N ASP A 84 -4.08 -36.83 -10.14
CA ASP A 84 -3.26 -37.62 -11.06
C ASP A 84 -3.99 -37.94 -12.39
N ARG A 85 -5.23 -37.43 -12.57
CA ARG A 85 -6.14 -37.75 -13.69
C ARG A 85 -6.88 -36.53 -14.25
N LEU A 86 -7.01 -36.46 -15.58
CA LEU A 86 -7.80 -35.45 -16.30
C LEU A 86 -9.31 -35.69 -16.12
N ASP A 87 -10.09 -34.63 -15.89
CA ASP A 87 -11.55 -34.71 -15.83
C ASP A 87 -12.15 -35.13 -17.19
N GLU A 88 -13.22 -35.92 -17.15
CA GLU A 88 -13.91 -36.43 -18.35
C GLU A 88 -14.43 -35.32 -19.28
N ARG A 89 -14.71 -34.12 -18.74
CA ARG A 89 -15.18 -32.96 -19.52
C ARG A 89 -14.11 -32.39 -20.46
N PHE A 90 -12.84 -32.64 -20.16
CA PHE A 90 -11.69 -32.00 -20.84
C PHE A 90 -10.91 -32.98 -21.72
N ARG A 91 -10.94 -34.27 -21.40
CA ARG A 91 -10.24 -35.33 -22.16
C ARG A 91 -10.72 -35.39 -23.62
N ASP A 92 -9.79 -35.38 -24.58
CA ASP A 92 -10.05 -35.72 -25.97
C ASP A 92 -10.26 -37.24 -26.14
N ASP A 93 -11.25 -37.63 -26.94
CA ASP A 93 -11.62 -39.04 -27.18
C ASP A 93 -10.74 -39.69 -28.27
N ASP A 94 -9.47 -39.30 -28.36
CA ASP A 94 -8.52 -39.76 -29.40
C ASP A 94 -7.69 -40.98 -28.97
N GLY A 95 -7.77 -41.38 -27.69
CA GLY A 95 -6.99 -42.46 -27.09
C GLY A 95 -5.60 -42.06 -26.59
N THR A 96 -5.23 -40.77 -26.67
CA THR A 96 -4.03 -40.23 -26.03
C THR A 96 -4.22 -40.20 -24.51
N SER A 97 -3.21 -40.64 -23.75
CA SER A 97 -3.21 -40.57 -22.28
C SER A 97 -3.21 -39.13 -21.78
N ASP A 98 -3.97 -38.85 -20.72
CA ASP A 98 -4.12 -37.56 -20.02
C ASP A 98 -2.87 -36.66 -20.07
N ASP A 99 -1.74 -37.11 -19.52
CA ASP A 99 -0.46 -36.37 -19.46
C ASP A 99 0.09 -35.93 -20.83
N GLU A 100 -0.16 -36.73 -21.86
CA GLU A 100 0.29 -36.47 -23.23
C GLU A 100 -0.67 -35.53 -23.96
N GLN A 101 -1.96 -35.45 -23.56
CA GLN A 101 -2.85 -34.40 -24.03
C GLN A 101 -2.38 -33.03 -23.51
N ILE A 102 -2.10 -32.93 -22.21
CA ILE A 102 -1.57 -31.72 -21.58
C ILE A 102 -0.19 -31.34 -22.15
N ARG A 103 0.73 -32.30 -22.31
CA ARG A 103 2.06 -32.03 -22.90
C ARG A 103 1.99 -31.45 -24.31
N ARG A 104 1.06 -31.93 -25.15
CA ARG A 104 0.85 -31.37 -26.51
C ARG A 104 0.32 -29.94 -26.46
N PHE A 105 -0.60 -29.64 -25.54
CA PHE A 105 -1.10 -28.28 -25.35
C PHE A 105 0.02 -27.32 -24.91
N CYS A 106 0.82 -27.70 -23.91
CA CYS A 106 1.97 -26.92 -23.44
C CYS A 106 3.00 -26.68 -24.56
N ALA A 107 3.34 -27.72 -25.34
CA ALA A 107 4.25 -27.57 -26.49
C ALA A 107 3.68 -26.67 -27.61
N ALA A 108 2.36 -26.71 -27.86
CA ALA A 108 1.70 -25.85 -28.83
C ALA A 108 1.66 -24.38 -28.37
N ALA A 109 1.41 -24.12 -27.08
CA ALA A 109 1.49 -22.79 -26.50
C ALA A 109 2.92 -22.22 -26.61
N ALA A 110 3.94 -23.01 -26.23
CA ALA A 110 5.34 -22.61 -26.33
C ALA A 110 5.76 -22.29 -27.78
N ALA A 111 5.23 -23.00 -28.79
CA ALA A 111 5.46 -22.70 -30.20
C ALA A 111 4.87 -21.35 -30.66
N HIS A 112 3.90 -20.79 -29.93
CA HIS A 112 3.38 -19.44 -30.11
C HIS A 112 4.07 -18.40 -29.20
N GLY A 113 5.06 -18.79 -28.41
CA GLY A 113 5.72 -17.93 -27.41
C GLY A 113 4.91 -17.74 -26.12
N ILE A 114 3.95 -18.62 -25.85
CA ILE A 114 3.06 -18.57 -24.67
C ILE A 114 3.50 -19.61 -23.62
N GLY A 115 3.71 -19.16 -22.38
CA GLY A 115 3.84 -20.05 -21.21
C GLY A 115 2.48 -20.55 -20.72
N VAL A 116 2.42 -21.80 -20.27
CA VAL A 116 1.21 -22.36 -19.62
C VAL A 116 1.38 -22.35 -18.11
N MET A 117 0.41 -21.78 -17.40
CA MET A 117 0.23 -21.97 -15.96
C MET A 117 -1.11 -22.63 -15.64
N THR A 118 -1.16 -23.42 -14.58
CA THR A 118 -2.37 -24.12 -14.13
C THR A 118 -2.67 -23.83 -12.66
N ASP A 119 -3.89 -24.13 -12.22
CA ASP A 119 -4.22 -24.10 -10.80
C ASP A 119 -3.45 -25.14 -9.96
N LEU A 120 -3.05 -24.71 -8.76
CA LEU A 120 -2.42 -25.52 -7.72
C LEU A 120 -3.22 -25.37 -6.42
N VAL A 121 -4.26 -26.20 -6.30
CA VAL A 121 -5.19 -26.25 -5.16
C VAL A 121 -4.65 -27.24 -4.13
N ILE A 122 -4.06 -26.74 -3.05
CA ILE A 122 -3.41 -27.59 -2.02
C ILE A 122 -3.80 -27.27 -0.58
N ASN A 123 -4.73 -26.35 -0.37
CA ASN A 123 -5.39 -26.08 0.92
C ASN A 123 -6.50 -27.12 1.22
N HIS A 124 -7.11 -27.71 0.19
CA HIS A 124 -8.19 -28.69 0.32
C HIS A 124 -8.19 -29.73 -0.82
N THR A 125 -8.96 -30.80 -0.66
CA THR A 125 -9.39 -31.72 -1.74
C THR A 125 -10.90 -31.99 -1.63
N ALA A 126 -11.50 -32.76 -2.53
CA ALA A 126 -12.86 -33.29 -2.31
C ALA A 126 -12.90 -34.32 -1.16
N LYS A 127 -13.96 -34.33 -0.34
CA LYS A 127 -14.16 -35.27 0.78
C LYS A 127 -14.33 -36.74 0.36
N ASP A 128 -14.75 -37.00 -0.87
CA ASP A 128 -14.94 -38.35 -1.42
C ASP A 128 -13.71 -38.87 -2.21
N GLY A 129 -12.69 -38.04 -2.39
CA GLY A 129 -11.43 -38.40 -3.05
C GLY A 129 -10.65 -39.52 -2.33
N PRO A 130 -9.75 -40.24 -3.02
CA PRO A 130 -8.96 -41.31 -2.41
C PRO A 130 -8.12 -40.81 -1.22
N LEU A 131 -7.50 -39.63 -1.33
CA LEU A 131 -6.66 -39.07 -0.27
C LEU A 131 -7.41 -38.91 1.06
N ALA A 132 -8.63 -38.38 1.03
CA ALA A 132 -9.48 -38.21 2.21
C ALA A 132 -9.97 -39.54 2.81
N ARG A 133 -10.03 -40.62 2.02
CA ARG A 133 -10.42 -41.96 2.48
C ARG A 133 -9.26 -42.80 2.99
N GLU A 134 -8.10 -42.68 2.37
CA GLU A 134 -6.92 -43.54 2.61
C GLU A 134 -5.92 -42.90 3.58
N ARG A 135 -5.84 -41.56 3.61
CA ARG A 135 -4.99 -40.77 4.51
C ARG A 135 -5.78 -39.70 5.29
N PRO A 136 -6.84 -40.08 6.03
CA PRO A 136 -7.63 -39.16 6.84
C PRO A 136 -6.86 -38.63 8.07
N ASP A 137 -5.61 -39.03 8.27
CA ASP A 137 -4.64 -38.42 9.20
C ASP A 137 -4.08 -37.09 8.69
N LEU A 138 -4.19 -36.82 7.38
CA LEU A 138 -3.68 -35.60 6.71
C LEU A 138 -4.69 -34.45 6.63
N PHE A 139 -5.86 -34.59 7.27
CA PHE A 139 -6.96 -33.62 7.20
C PHE A 139 -7.29 -33.04 8.58
N LEU A 140 -7.78 -31.81 8.61
CA LEU A 140 -8.30 -31.18 9.82
C LEU A 140 -9.56 -31.90 10.28
N ARG A 141 -9.83 -31.84 11.59
CA ARG A 141 -10.95 -32.56 12.20
C ARG A 141 -11.72 -31.69 13.18
N ASP A 142 -13.04 -31.78 13.09
CA ASP A 142 -13.95 -31.15 14.03
C ASP A 142 -13.90 -31.80 15.42
N GLU A 143 -14.58 -31.20 16.40
CA GLU A 143 -14.66 -31.71 17.78
C GLU A 143 -15.31 -33.10 17.90
N ALA A 144 -16.03 -33.55 16.86
CA ALA A 144 -16.63 -34.88 16.76
C ALA A 144 -15.74 -35.89 16.01
N GLY A 145 -14.58 -35.46 15.51
CA GLY A 145 -13.58 -36.27 14.81
C GLY A 145 -13.82 -36.46 13.31
N ASN A 146 -14.81 -35.79 12.70
CA ASN A 146 -15.04 -35.83 11.25
C ASN A 146 -14.05 -34.91 10.53
N ILE A 147 -13.85 -35.12 9.22
CA ILE A 147 -13.02 -34.23 8.39
C ILE A 147 -13.71 -32.86 8.24
N GLU A 148 -13.00 -31.79 8.61
CA GLU A 148 -13.49 -30.41 8.54
C GLU A 148 -13.61 -29.91 7.09
N SER A 149 -14.57 -29.00 6.86
CA SER A 149 -14.72 -28.28 5.60
C SER A 149 -14.02 -26.93 5.63
N PRO A 150 -13.26 -26.57 4.59
CA PRO A 150 -12.81 -25.21 4.40
C PRO A 150 -14.03 -24.29 4.25
N ALA A 151 -13.87 -23.07 4.74
CA ALA A 151 -14.86 -22.01 4.58
C ALA A 151 -14.20 -20.71 4.12
N ALA A 152 -14.93 -19.91 3.35
CA ALA A 152 -14.71 -18.48 3.27
C ALA A 152 -15.53 -17.79 4.38
N VAL A 153 -14.97 -16.73 4.95
CA VAL A 153 -15.73 -15.73 5.70
C VAL A 153 -15.81 -14.50 4.80
N ASP A 154 -16.98 -13.89 4.70
CA ASP A 154 -17.17 -12.69 3.90
C ASP A 154 -16.32 -11.54 4.48
N PRO A 155 -15.51 -10.84 3.65
CA PRO A 155 -14.60 -9.81 4.13
C PRO A 155 -15.32 -8.51 4.55
N ASP A 156 -16.54 -8.27 4.07
CA ASP A 156 -17.34 -7.08 4.38
C ASP A 156 -18.32 -7.33 5.54
N ASP A 157 -18.84 -8.55 5.73
CA ASP A 157 -19.52 -8.95 6.97
C ASP A 157 -19.04 -10.32 7.52
N PRO A 158 -18.11 -10.31 8.50
CA PRO A 158 -17.59 -11.54 9.12
C PRO A 158 -18.60 -12.46 9.82
N SER A 159 -19.90 -12.08 9.89
CA SER A 159 -20.97 -12.99 10.32
C SER A 159 -21.42 -13.97 9.22
N ILE A 160 -21.06 -13.73 7.96
CA ILE A 160 -21.37 -14.60 6.81
C ILE A 160 -20.19 -15.57 6.60
N ARG A 161 -20.36 -16.84 7.04
CA ARG A 161 -19.40 -17.93 6.78
C ARG A 161 -19.94 -18.90 5.73
N THR A 162 -19.38 -18.86 4.53
CA THR A 162 -19.67 -19.78 3.44
C THR A 162 -18.82 -21.04 3.62
N VAL A 163 -19.41 -22.10 4.17
CA VAL A 163 -18.76 -23.40 4.38
C VAL A 163 -18.93 -24.28 3.13
N TRP A 164 -17.81 -24.73 2.53
CA TRP A 164 -17.84 -25.62 1.37
C TRP A 164 -17.92 -27.08 1.84
N GLY A 165 -19.15 -27.55 2.05
CA GLY A 165 -19.48 -28.82 2.71
C GLY A 165 -18.88 -30.08 2.08
N ASP A 166 -18.58 -30.02 0.78
CA ASP A 166 -18.01 -31.08 -0.07
C ASP A 166 -16.47 -31.11 -0.07
N LEU A 167 -15.81 -30.02 0.31
CA LEU A 167 -14.37 -29.89 0.38
C LEU A 167 -13.82 -30.34 1.74
N ALA A 168 -12.59 -30.83 1.78
CA ALA A 168 -11.88 -31.39 2.92
C ALA A 168 -10.61 -30.57 3.20
N GLU A 169 -10.49 -29.93 4.36
CA GLU A 169 -9.36 -29.02 4.65
C GLU A 169 -8.12 -29.78 5.14
N LEU A 170 -6.95 -29.45 4.60
CA LEU A 170 -5.71 -30.21 4.78
C LEU A 170 -4.92 -29.76 6.01
N ASN A 171 -4.40 -30.73 6.78
CA ASN A 171 -3.79 -30.50 8.09
C ASN A 171 -2.31 -30.11 7.98
N TYR A 172 -2.05 -28.84 7.74
CA TYR A 172 -0.71 -28.27 7.82
C TYR A 172 -0.29 -27.84 9.24
N HIS A 173 -1.17 -27.95 10.23
CA HIS A 173 -0.86 -27.61 11.63
C HIS A 173 -0.15 -28.77 12.36
N SER A 174 -0.46 -30.02 12.02
CA SER A 174 0.27 -31.21 12.46
C SER A 174 1.59 -31.34 11.71
N ALA A 175 2.72 -31.34 12.43
CA ALA A 175 4.06 -31.39 11.81
C ALA A 175 4.25 -32.60 10.89
N GLY A 176 3.76 -33.79 11.29
CA GLY A 176 3.88 -35.02 10.50
C GLY A 176 2.96 -35.05 9.27
N ALA A 177 1.75 -34.47 9.38
CA ALA A 177 0.86 -34.34 8.23
C ALA A 177 1.38 -33.31 7.24
N ARG A 178 1.89 -32.17 7.74
CA ARG A 178 2.55 -31.12 6.96
C ARG A 178 3.73 -31.65 6.16
N GLU A 179 4.61 -32.46 6.76
CA GLU A 179 5.75 -33.07 6.05
C GLU A 179 5.28 -34.00 4.91
N GLU A 180 4.29 -34.85 5.20
CA GLU A 180 3.72 -35.77 4.22
C GLU A 180 3.09 -35.04 3.03
N LEU A 181 2.27 -34.02 3.31
CA LEU A 181 1.60 -33.19 2.30
C LEU A 181 2.61 -32.40 1.47
N THR A 182 3.62 -31.81 2.10
CA THR A 182 4.70 -31.10 1.38
C THR A 182 5.41 -32.04 0.41
N ARG A 183 5.62 -33.31 0.79
CA ARG A 183 6.24 -34.32 -0.09
C ARG A 183 5.32 -34.74 -1.25
N LEU A 184 4.02 -34.89 -0.99
CA LEU A 184 3.01 -35.22 -2.00
C LEU A 184 2.90 -34.11 -3.05
N TRP A 185 2.74 -32.86 -2.62
CA TRP A 185 2.60 -31.73 -3.53
C TRP A 185 3.87 -31.42 -4.31
N ALA A 186 5.06 -31.65 -3.73
CA ALA A 186 6.32 -31.58 -4.49
C ALA A 186 6.34 -32.62 -5.63
N GLY A 187 5.83 -33.84 -5.40
CA GLY A 187 5.68 -34.86 -6.44
C GLY A 187 4.73 -34.44 -7.57
N TYR A 188 3.57 -33.87 -7.22
CA TYR A 188 2.61 -33.34 -8.20
C TYR A 188 3.19 -32.19 -9.05
N ILE A 189 3.85 -31.22 -8.40
CA ILE A 189 4.47 -30.07 -9.08
C ILE A 189 5.52 -30.55 -10.08
N ASN A 190 6.41 -31.45 -9.67
CA ASN A 190 7.43 -32.03 -10.54
C ASN A 190 6.79 -32.75 -11.76
N ARG A 191 5.71 -33.52 -11.55
CA ARG A 191 4.97 -34.17 -12.66
C ARG A 191 4.42 -33.14 -13.65
N MET A 192 3.85 -32.03 -13.16
CA MET A 192 3.33 -30.97 -14.04
C MET A 192 4.44 -30.28 -14.84
N GLN A 193 5.62 -30.07 -14.25
CA GLN A 193 6.82 -29.60 -14.99
C GLN A 193 7.25 -30.61 -16.07
N ASP A 194 7.22 -31.92 -15.80
CA ASP A 194 7.43 -32.98 -16.81
C ASP A 194 6.34 -33.04 -17.92
N LEU A 195 5.25 -32.28 -17.79
CA LEU A 195 4.26 -32.04 -18.85
C LEU A 195 4.52 -30.72 -19.61
N GLY A 196 5.50 -29.90 -19.20
CA GLY A 196 5.77 -28.58 -19.77
C GLY A 196 4.88 -27.46 -19.22
N VAL A 197 4.28 -27.64 -18.03
CA VAL A 197 3.61 -26.56 -17.30
C VAL A 197 4.69 -25.66 -16.69
N GLY A 198 4.85 -24.46 -17.26
CA GLY A 198 5.87 -23.49 -16.83
C GLY A 198 5.50 -22.64 -15.61
N GLY A 199 4.34 -22.88 -14.99
CA GLY A 199 3.94 -22.16 -13.78
C GLY A 199 2.61 -22.57 -13.16
N PHE A 200 2.28 -21.95 -12.04
CA PHE A 200 1.12 -22.29 -11.21
C PHE A 200 0.43 -21.04 -10.66
N ARG A 201 -0.89 -20.91 -10.86
CA ARG A 201 -1.74 -20.04 -10.02
C ARG A 201 -2.09 -20.86 -8.79
N CYS A 202 -1.78 -20.39 -7.59
CA CYS A 202 -1.99 -21.17 -6.37
C CYS A 202 -3.27 -20.72 -5.68
N ASP A 203 -4.32 -21.54 -5.75
CA ASP A 203 -5.67 -21.25 -5.23
C ASP A 203 -5.68 -20.99 -3.73
N ALA A 204 -6.32 -19.89 -3.32
CA ALA A 204 -6.44 -19.43 -1.94
C ALA A 204 -5.18 -19.74 -1.09
N ALA A 205 -4.00 -19.41 -1.65
CA ALA A 205 -2.71 -19.93 -1.21
C ALA A 205 -2.36 -19.55 0.22
N TYR A 206 -2.96 -18.47 0.71
CA TYR A 206 -2.90 -18.02 2.09
C TYR A 206 -3.36 -19.03 3.14
N LYS A 207 -4.20 -20.00 2.76
CA LYS A 207 -4.63 -21.10 3.63
C LYS A 207 -3.58 -22.19 3.84
N VAL A 208 -2.43 -22.09 3.18
CA VAL A 208 -1.33 -23.07 3.26
C VAL A 208 -0.10 -22.38 3.86
N PRO A 209 0.51 -22.91 4.93
CA PRO A 209 1.62 -22.25 5.61
C PRO A 209 2.81 -21.91 4.69
N PRO A 210 3.36 -20.67 4.77
CA PRO A 210 4.50 -20.24 3.97
C PRO A 210 5.75 -21.12 4.02
N ASP A 211 5.96 -21.96 5.04
CA ASP A 211 7.09 -22.90 5.05
C ASP A 211 6.87 -24.12 4.14
N VAL A 212 5.61 -24.56 3.97
CA VAL A 212 5.21 -25.51 2.91
C VAL A 212 5.50 -24.89 1.55
N TRP A 213 5.00 -23.68 1.29
CA TRP A 213 5.23 -22.98 0.02
C TRP A 213 6.72 -22.78 -0.30
N ARG A 214 7.55 -22.36 0.67
CA ARG A 214 9.01 -22.26 0.48
C ARG A 214 9.64 -23.58 0.07
N SER A 215 9.20 -24.69 0.66
CA SER A 215 9.70 -26.03 0.30
C SER A 215 9.25 -26.46 -1.09
N LEU A 216 7.99 -26.18 -1.47
CA LEU A 216 7.44 -26.54 -2.78
C LEU A 216 8.06 -25.72 -3.92
N ILE A 217 8.05 -24.40 -3.78
CA ILE A 217 8.60 -23.46 -4.77
C ILE A 217 10.13 -23.64 -4.86
N GLY A 218 10.82 -23.85 -3.73
CA GLY A 218 12.25 -24.14 -3.71
C GLY A 218 12.62 -25.45 -4.40
N ALA A 219 11.80 -26.50 -4.29
CA ALA A 219 12.01 -27.75 -5.02
C ALA A 219 11.78 -27.58 -6.53
N ALA A 220 10.67 -26.94 -6.92
CA ALA A 220 10.32 -26.70 -8.32
C ALA A 220 11.37 -25.86 -9.05
N LYS A 221 11.83 -24.77 -8.42
CA LYS A 221 12.86 -23.87 -8.97
C LYS A 221 14.27 -24.46 -8.94
N ALA A 222 14.50 -25.56 -8.21
CA ALA A 222 15.73 -26.34 -8.29
C ALA A 222 15.77 -27.30 -9.50
N LEU A 223 14.61 -27.63 -10.08
CA LEU A 223 14.51 -28.33 -11.36
C LEU A 223 14.52 -27.34 -12.52
N GLU A 224 13.67 -26.31 -12.47
CA GLU A 224 13.56 -25.26 -13.48
C GLU A 224 13.51 -23.88 -12.80
N SER A 225 14.63 -23.16 -12.79
CA SER A 225 14.74 -21.81 -12.22
C SER A 225 13.77 -20.78 -12.84
N ASP A 226 13.19 -21.13 -13.97
CA ASP A 226 12.28 -20.33 -14.79
C ASP A 226 10.78 -20.64 -14.55
N CYS A 227 10.44 -21.58 -13.67
CA CYS A 227 9.06 -21.92 -13.33
C CYS A 227 8.39 -20.83 -12.45
N LEU A 228 7.22 -20.35 -12.89
CA LEU A 228 6.52 -19.18 -12.34
C LEU A 228 5.42 -19.58 -11.34
N PHE A 229 5.50 -19.14 -10.09
CA PHE A 229 4.44 -19.31 -9.09
C PHE A 229 3.70 -17.99 -8.84
N ALA A 230 2.41 -17.95 -9.10
CA ALA A 230 1.52 -16.80 -8.89
C ALA A 230 0.52 -17.11 -7.77
N ALA A 231 0.66 -16.51 -6.58
CA ALA A 231 -0.25 -16.80 -5.49
C ALA A 231 -1.61 -16.13 -5.70
N GLU A 232 -2.70 -16.83 -5.42
CA GLU A 232 -3.95 -16.15 -5.13
C GLU A 232 -3.96 -15.63 -3.68
N THR A 233 -4.14 -14.33 -3.56
CA THR A 233 -4.32 -13.60 -2.30
C THR A 233 -5.60 -12.77 -2.36
N LEU A 234 -6.66 -13.34 -2.94
CA LEU A 234 -7.98 -12.74 -3.10
C LEU A 234 -8.89 -13.21 -1.96
N GLY A 235 -9.71 -12.31 -1.42
CA GLY A 235 -10.58 -12.59 -0.27
C GLY A 235 -9.86 -12.84 1.06
N CYS A 236 -8.54 -12.86 1.08
CA CYS A 236 -7.75 -12.96 2.30
C CYS A 236 -7.44 -11.59 2.90
N THR A 237 -7.08 -11.61 4.18
CA THR A 237 -6.47 -10.47 4.87
C THR A 237 -5.15 -10.09 4.21
N PHE A 238 -4.66 -8.88 4.47
CA PHE A 238 -3.40 -8.48 3.88
C PHE A 238 -2.23 -9.32 4.42
N GLU A 239 -2.34 -9.70 5.67
CA GLU A 239 -1.30 -10.34 6.46
C GLU A 239 -1.08 -11.77 5.95
N GLU A 240 -2.17 -12.49 5.68
CA GLU A 240 -2.26 -13.66 4.81
C GLU A 240 -1.52 -13.47 3.48
N ALA A 241 -1.81 -12.39 2.75
CA ALA A 241 -1.18 -12.11 1.45
C ALA A 241 0.34 -11.90 1.56
N GLN A 242 0.80 -11.19 2.60
CA GLN A 242 2.22 -10.95 2.89
C GLN A 242 2.96 -12.23 3.33
N ALA A 243 2.32 -13.08 4.13
CA ALA A 243 2.84 -14.41 4.48
C ALA A 243 3.05 -15.24 3.22
N THR A 244 2.02 -15.29 2.37
CA THR A 244 1.99 -16.06 1.13
C THR A 244 3.09 -15.60 0.19
N ALA A 245 3.12 -14.31 -0.15
CA ALA A 245 4.16 -13.71 -0.98
C ALA A 245 5.58 -13.98 -0.45
N GLY A 246 5.75 -13.90 0.89
CA GLY A 246 7.00 -14.18 1.61
C GLY A 246 7.46 -15.64 1.58
N ALA A 247 6.81 -16.49 0.78
CA ALA A 247 7.20 -17.87 0.53
C ALA A 247 8.01 -18.12 -0.76
N GLY A 248 8.27 -17.08 -1.58
CA GLY A 248 9.11 -17.19 -2.78
C GLY A 248 8.36 -17.24 -4.12
N PHE A 249 7.08 -16.87 -4.11
CA PHE A 249 6.26 -16.67 -5.31
C PHE A 249 6.88 -15.62 -6.24
N ASP A 250 6.65 -15.77 -7.54
CA ASP A 250 7.05 -14.81 -8.57
C ASP A 250 6.00 -13.72 -8.76
N TYR A 251 4.71 -14.07 -8.62
CA TYR A 251 3.60 -13.14 -8.77
C TYR A 251 2.48 -13.32 -7.74
N LEU A 252 1.55 -12.36 -7.67
CA LEU A 252 0.38 -12.37 -6.79
C LEU A 252 -0.86 -11.84 -7.54
N PHE A 253 -2.00 -12.49 -7.41
CA PHE A 253 -3.27 -11.95 -7.92
C PHE A 253 -3.82 -10.90 -6.94
N ASN A 254 -3.96 -9.66 -7.41
CA ASN A 254 -4.44 -8.55 -6.58
C ASN A 254 -5.91 -8.21 -6.86
N SER A 255 -6.50 -7.40 -5.98
CA SER A 255 -7.93 -7.12 -5.98
C SER A 255 -8.36 -5.96 -6.91
N PHE A 256 -7.58 -5.61 -7.93
CA PHE A 256 -7.86 -4.45 -8.82
C PHE A 256 -9.28 -4.43 -9.42
N ALA A 257 -9.85 -5.60 -9.76
CA ALA A 257 -11.18 -5.69 -10.36
C ALA A 257 -12.28 -5.03 -9.51
N TRP A 258 -12.24 -5.24 -8.20
CA TRP A 258 -13.19 -4.67 -7.24
C TRP A 258 -12.94 -3.18 -6.95
N TRP A 259 -11.83 -2.61 -7.45
CA TRP A 259 -11.48 -1.23 -7.19
C TRP A 259 -12.43 -0.25 -7.89
N ASP A 260 -13.00 0.66 -7.11
CA ASP A 260 -13.83 1.79 -7.54
C ASP A 260 -13.03 2.91 -8.26
N LEU A 261 -11.70 2.76 -8.36
CA LEU A 261 -10.73 3.76 -8.81
C LEU A 261 -10.63 4.99 -7.87
N LYS A 262 -11.29 4.99 -6.70
CA LYS A 262 -11.37 6.12 -5.77
C LYS A 262 -10.82 5.83 -4.36
N ALA A 263 -11.14 4.68 -3.77
CA ALA A 263 -10.55 4.30 -2.49
C ALA A 263 -9.03 4.06 -2.62
N PRO A 264 -8.22 4.25 -1.55
CA PRO A 264 -6.79 4.00 -1.62
C PRO A 264 -6.43 2.50 -1.57
N TRP A 265 -7.31 1.64 -1.05
CA TRP A 265 -6.99 0.26 -0.65
C TRP A 265 -6.37 -0.60 -1.75
N ALA A 266 -6.81 -0.47 -3.01
CA ALA A 266 -6.31 -1.33 -4.09
C ALA A 266 -4.83 -1.07 -4.32
N LEU A 267 -4.47 0.21 -4.27
CA LEU A 267 -3.12 0.70 -4.45
C LEU A 267 -2.27 0.38 -3.23
N GLU A 268 -2.81 0.53 -2.02
CA GLU A 268 -2.12 0.17 -0.77
C GLU A 268 -1.87 -1.34 -0.64
N GLN A 269 -2.77 -2.20 -1.13
CA GLN A 269 -2.59 -3.66 -1.20
C GLN A 269 -1.49 -4.00 -2.21
N TYR A 270 -1.74 -3.64 -3.47
CA TYR A 270 -0.85 -3.78 -4.62
C TYR A 270 0.59 -3.36 -4.30
N ASP A 271 0.73 -2.20 -3.68
CA ASP A 271 1.99 -1.71 -3.14
C ASP A 271 2.62 -2.63 -2.08
N ARG A 272 1.91 -2.87 -0.97
CA ARG A 272 2.44 -3.63 0.17
C ARG A 272 3.07 -4.96 -0.28
N LEU A 273 2.49 -5.54 -1.33
CA LEU A 273 2.79 -6.86 -1.85
C LEU A 273 3.96 -6.90 -2.84
N ARG A 274 4.05 -5.95 -3.78
CA ARG A 274 5.02 -6.00 -4.90
C ARG A 274 6.49 -6.21 -4.52
N VAL A 275 6.87 -5.72 -3.33
CA VAL A 275 8.24 -5.69 -2.81
C VAL A 275 8.65 -7.02 -2.18
N ILE A 276 7.67 -7.92 -2.12
CA ILE A 276 7.78 -9.31 -1.74
C ILE A 276 7.70 -10.16 -3.02
N ALA A 277 6.65 -9.93 -3.84
CA ALA A 277 6.51 -10.44 -5.20
C ALA A 277 5.60 -9.50 -6.03
N PRO A 278 5.93 -9.16 -7.29
CA PRO A 278 5.07 -8.35 -8.15
C PRO A 278 3.68 -8.98 -8.35
N SER A 279 2.73 -8.22 -8.88
CA SER A 279 1.32 -8.66 -8.96
C SER A 279 0.78 -8.75 -10.38
N ILE A 280 -0.44 -9.29 -10.45
CA ILE A 280 -1.26 -9.47 -11.65
C ILE A 280 -2.63 -8.86 -11.31
N ALA A 281 -2.98 -7.79 -12.03
CA ALA A 281 -4.31 -7.19 -11.99
C ALA A 281 -5.18 -7.75 -13.11
N PHE A 282 -6.49 -7.66 -12.96
CA PHE A 282 -7.47 -8.08 -13.96
C PHE A 282 -8.71 -7.20 -13.85
N PRO A 283 -9.40 -6.87 -14.95
CA PRO A 283 -10.58 -6.01 -14.88
C PRO A 283 -11.80 -6.74 -14.28
N GLU A 284 -11.83 -8.06 -14.38
CA GLU A 284 -12.71 -9.02 -13.70
C GLU A 284 -12.02 -10.39 -13.68
N ASN A 285 -12.43 -11.34 -12.82
CA ASN A 285 -11.99 -12.74 -12.88
C ASN A 285 -13.16 -13.68 -13.25
N HIS A 286 -12.99 -14.98 -13.06
CA HIS A 286 -14.03 -15.97 -13.39
C HIS A 286 -15.08 -16.14 -12.27
N ASP A 287 -14.67 -15.99 -11.00
CA ASP A 287 -15.54 -16.18 -9.83
C ASP A 287 -16.52 -15.03 -9.57
N MET A 288 -16.38 -13.91 -10.28
CA MET A 288 -17.20 -12.72 -10.07
C MET A 288 -18.30 -12.51 -11.13
N PRO A 289 -19.35 -11.73 -10.82
CA PRO A 289 -20.28 -11.24 -11.83
C PRO A 289 -19.54 -10.45 -12.91
N ARG A 290 -19.85 -10.70 -14.19
CA ARG A 290 -19.20 -9.97 -15.30
C ARG A 290 -19.54 -8.49 -15.22
N LEU A 291 -18.53 -7.63 -15.31
CA LEU A 291 -18.61 -6.17 -15.26
C LEU A 291 -19.61 -5.62 -16.28
N ALA A 292 -19.63 -6.18 -17.49
CA ALA A 292 -20.59 -5.79 -18.52
C ALA A 292 -22.05 -6.05 -18.13
N ALA A 293 -22.34 -7.01 -17.25
CA ALA A 293 -23.70 -7.31 -16.79
C ALA A 293 -24.31 -6.13 -16.00
N GLY A 294 -23.51 -5.48 -15.15
CA GLY A 294 -23.92 -4.32 -14.34
C GLY A 294 -24.03 -3.01 -15.13
N LEU A 295 -23.53 -2.96 -16.36
CA LEU A 295 -23.50 -1.73 -17.17
C LEU A 295 -24.74 -1.59 -18.06
N GLY A 296 -25.39 -0.43 -17.96
CA GLY A 296 -26.43 0.03 -18.90
C GLY A 296 -25.87 0.99 -19.96
N GLY A 297 -26.63 1.20 -21.04
CA GLY A 297 -26.25 2.08 -22.15
C GLY A 297 -26.19 1.35 -23.49
N SER A 298 -25.58 1.97 -24.50
CA SER A 298 -25.32 1.33 -25.79
C SER A 298 -24.13 0.37 -25.71
N ALA A 299 -24.04 -0.56 -26.67
CA ALA A 299 -22.87 -1.45 -26.79
C ALA A 299 -21.54 -0.67 -26.86
N GLU A 300 -21.53 0.49 -27.52
CA GLU A 300 -20.36 1.38 -27.58
C GLU A 300 -19.99 1.98 -26.20
N ALA A 301 -20.98 2.38 -25.39
CA ALA A 301 -20.72 2.90 -24.04
C ALA A 301 -20.16 1.80 -23.11
N VAL A 302 -20.69 0.58 -23.20
CA VAL A 302 -20.18 -0.59 -22.48
C VAL A 302 -18.76 -0.93 -22.97
N ALA A 303 -18.53 -0.98 -24.29
CA ALA A 303 -17.22 -1.21 -24.89
C ALA A 303 -16.18 -0.17 -24.43
N ARG A 304 -16.57 1.11 -24.31
CA ARG A 304 -15.70 2.18 -23.80
C ARG A 304 -15.29 1.94 -22.35
N HIS A 305 -16.24 1.55 -21.49
CA HIS A 305 -15.94 1.19 -20.10
C HIS A 305 -15.04 -0.05 -20.00
N LEU A 306 -15.27 -1.07 -20.85
CA LEU A 306 -14.43 -2.28 -20.89
C LEU A 306 -13.01 -1.99 -21.41
N LYS A 307 -12.87 -1.19 -22.49
CA LYS A 307 -11.56 -0.68 -22.94
C LYS A 307 -10.82 0.00 -21.80
N ALA A 308 -11.50 0.92 -21.11
CA ALA A 308 -10.89 1.63 -19.98
C ALA A 308 -10.48 0.70 -18.84
N ARG A 309 -11.37 -0.17 -18.33
CA ARG A 309 -11.04 -1.05 -17.20
C ARG A 309 -9.98 -2.09 -17.55
N TYR A 310 -9.94 -2.62 -18.78
CA TYR A 310 -8.83 -3.48 -19.20
C TYR A 310 -7.50 -2.72 -19.24
N ALA A 311 -7.46 -1.54 -19.86
CA ALA A 311 -6.23 -0.76 -19.94
C ALA A 311 -5.75 -0.30 -18.56
N LEU A 312 -6.66 0.09 -17.68
CA LEU A 312 -6.33 0.38 -16.29
C LEU A 312 -5.73 -0.86 -15.61
N ALA A 313 -6.31 -2.06 -15.74
CA ALA A 313 -5.72 -3.30 -15.20
C ALA A 313 -4.33 -3.61 -15.80
N ALA A 314 -4.19 -3.46 -17.12
CA ALA A 314 -2.98 -3.76 -17.87
C ALA A 314 -1.79 -2.91 -17.45
N PHE A 315 -2.03 -1.64 -17.09
CA PHE A 315 -0.99 -0.76 -16.58
C PHE A 315 -0.91 -0.77 -15.06
N PHE A 316 -1.97 -1.14 -14.34
CA PHE A 316 -1.97 -1.24 -12.88
C PHE A 316 -0.87 -2.18 -12.37
N SER A 317 -0.69 -3.36 -12.97
CA SER A 317 0.25 -4.38 -12.49
C SER A 317 1.34 -4.77 -13.48
N ALA A 318 2.38 -5.44 -13.00
CA ALA A 318 3.44 -6.03 -13.83
C ALA A 318 2.85 -7.09 -14.74
N GLY A 319 2.12 -8.05 -14.18
CA GLY A 319 1.25 -8.93 -14.95
C GLY A 319 -0.13 -8.31 -15.18
N VAL A 320 -0.87 -8.86 -16.14
CA VAL A 320 -2.32 -8.60 -16.30
C VAL A 320 -3.02 -9.89 -16.69
N LEU A 321 -4.15 -10.19 -16.04
CA LEU A 321 -5.03 -11.29 -16.44
C LEU A 321 -6.26 -10.74 -17.18
N LEU A 322 -6.71 -11.45 -18.22
CA LEU A 322 -8.00 -11.24 -18.86
C LEU A 322 -8.80 -12.55 -18.92
N PRO A 323 -10.02 -12.63 -18.35
CA PRO A 323 -10.86 -13.81 -18.50
C PRO A 323 -11.59 -13.81 -19.85
N ILE A 324 -11.62 -14.97 -20.48
CA ILE A 324 -12.39 -15.22 -21.70
C ILE A 324 -13.84 -14.69 -21.58
N GLY A 325 -14.26 -13.93 -22.60
CA GLY A 325 -15.55 -13.23 -22.64
C GLY A 325 -15.47 -11.73 -22.32
N TYR A 326 -14.37 -11.25 -21.73
CA TYR A 326 -14.21 -9.83 -21.42
C TYR A 326 -14.11 -8.99 -22.68
N GLU A 327 -13.34 -9.48 -23.66
CA GLU A 327 -13.10 -8.79 -24.93
C GLU A 327 -14.39 -8.60 -25.74
N TRP A 328 -15.42 -9.41 -25.46
CA TRP A 328 -16.75 -9.34 -26.07
C TRP A 328 -17.83 -8.81 -25.13
N GLY A 329 -17.50 -8.40 -23.90
CA GLY A 329 -18.47 -7.85 -22.94
C GLY A 329 -19.58 -8.82 -22.52
N TYR A 330 -19.23 -10.08 -22.26
CA TYR A 330 -20.16 -11.11 -21.77
C TYR A 330 -20.87 -10.67 -20.50
N ARG A 331 -22.15 -11.05 -20.34
CA ARG A 331 -22.95 -10.76 -19.13
C ARG A 331 -23.18 -11.97 -18.23
N ARG A 332 -22.93 -13.20 -18.71
CA ARG A 332 -23.05 -14.45 -17.95
C ARG A 332 -21.77 -14.75 -17.15
N ALA A 333 -21.91 -14.98 -15.85
CA ALA A 333 -20.80 -15.38 -14.97
C ALA A 333 -20.27 -16.79 -15.31
N LEU A 334 -19.01 -17.06 -14.96
CA LEU A 334 -18.32 -18.33 -15.25
C LEU A 334 -18.36 -19.26 -14.03
N HIS A 335 -19.48 -19.96 -13.85
CA HIS A 335 -19.69 -20.83 -12.70
C HIS A 335 -18.95 -22.17 -12.83
N VAL A 336 -18.14 -22.51 -11.82
CA VAL A 336 -17.23 -23.69 -11.76
C VAL A 336 -17.91 -25.07 -11.76
N VAL A 337 -19.25 -25.13 -11.78
CA VAL A 337 -20.04 -26.36 -11.93
C VAL A 337 -20.92 -26.32 -13.19
N GLU A 338 -21.55 -25.17 -13.48
CA GLU A 338 -22.65 -25.05 -14.44
C GLU A 338 -22.24 -24.49 -15.81
N THR A 339 -21.06 -23.87 -15.95
CA THR A 339 -20.58 -23.42 -17.25
C THR A 339 -20.31 -24.61 -18.17
N THR A 340 -20.67 -24.42 -19.44
CA THR A 340 -20.46 -25.33 -20.56
C THR A 340 -20.05 -24.51 -21.79
N PRO A 341 -19.60 -25.12 -22.91
CA PRO A 341 -19.35 -24.39 -24.15
C PRO A 341 -20.58 -23.61 -24.68
N ASP A 342 -21.79 -24.10 -24.42
CA ASP A 342 -23.07 -23.42 -24.74
C ASP A 342 -23.33 -22.16 -23.89
N SER A 343 -22.43 -21.81 -22.98
CA SER A 343 -22.47 -20.57 -22.20
C SER A 343 -21.76 -19.39 -22.86
N ARG A 344 -21.13 -19.58 -24.03
CA ARG A 344 -20.57 -18.49 -24.84
C ARG A 344 -21.65 -17.59 -25.41
N GLU A 345 -21.47 -16.28 -25.27
CA GLU A 345 -22.32 -15.25 -25.89
C GLU A 345 -21.75 -14.83 -27.26
N THR A 346 -22.62 -14.63 -28.25
CA THR A 346 -22.21 -14.36 -29.66
C THR A 346 -22.80 -13.07 -30.25
N GLU A 347 -23.75 -12.42 -29.56
CA GLU A 347 -24.52 -11.27 -30.08
C GLU A 347 -24.44 -10.04 -29.15
N THR A 348 -23.32 -9.84 -28.45
CA THR A 348 -23.13 -8.73 -27.50
C THR A 348 -23.00 -7.36 -28.20
N GLY A 349 -22.62 -7.34 -29.48
CA GLY A 349 -22.34 -6.11 -30.24
C GLY A 349 -21.03 -5.42 -29.83
N ILE A 350 -20.15 -6.11 -29.09
CA ILE A 350 -18.90 -5.58 -28.53
C ILE A 350 -17.74 -6.46 -28.98
N ASP A 351 -16.67 -5.84 -29.46
CA ASP A 351 -15.35 -6.47 -29.57
C ASP A 351 -14.28 -5.39 -29.27
N ILE A 352 -13.47 -5.63 -28.24
CA ILE A 352 -12.33 -4.79 -27.87
C ILE A 352 -10.99 -5.48 -28.07
N SER A 353 -10.94 -6.65 -28.70
CA SER A 353 -9.72 -7.47 -28.90
C SER A 353 -8.57 -6.71 -29.58
N GLY A 354 -8.89 -5.84 -30.54
CA GLY A 354 -7.90 -4.98 -31.21
C GLY A 354 -7.28 -3.95 -30.27
N TYR A 355 -8.06 -3.41 -29.34
CA TYR A 355 -7.59 -2.47 -28.33
C TYR A 355 -6.84 -3.19 -27.20
N VAL A 356 -7.32 -4.38 -26.77
CA VAL A 356 -6.59 -5.29 -25.86
C VAL A 356 -5.19 -5.57 -26.40
N LYS A 357 -5.08 -5.90 -27.70
CA LYS A 357 -3.79 -6.06 -28.39
C LYS A 357 -2.92 -4.81 -28.33
N ALA A 358 -3.49 -3.65 -28.63
CA ALA A 358 -2.77 -2.38 -28.66
C ALA A 358 -2.24 -1.99 -27.26
N ILE A 359 -3.02 -2.28 -26.22
CA ILE A 359 -2.67 -2.13 -24.81
C ILE A 359 -1.56 -3.11 -24.39
N ASN A 360 -1.65 -4.39 -24.77
CA ASN A 360 -0.60 -5.38 -24.47
C ASN A 360 0.72 -5.07 -25.19
N ALA A 361 0.67 -4.58 -26.43
CA ALA A 361 1.85 -4.13 -27.16
C ALA A 361 2.47 -2.86 -26.53
N LEU A 362 1.65 -1.91 -26.09
CA LEU A 362 2.14 -0.74 -25.35
C LEU A 362 2.75 -1.15 -24.01
N LYS A 363 2.09 -2.03 -23.26
CA LYS A 363 2.59 -2.61 -22.00
C LYS A 363 3.97 -3.25 -22.21
N ALA A 364 4.13 -4.07 -23.25
CA ALA A 364 5.42 -4.64 -23.63
C ALA A 364 6.53 -3.57 -23.78
N SER A 365 6.21 -2.47 -24.48
CA SER A 365 7.19 -1.41 -24.76
C SER A 365 7.59 -0.55 -23.56
N LEU A 366 6.82 -0.56 -22.46
CA LEU A 366 7.03 0.29 -21.30
C LEU A 366 7.54 -0.53 -20.12
N ALA A 367 8.85 -0.46 -19.84
CA ALA A 367 9.47 -1.21 -18.73
C ALA A 367 8.76 -0.99 -17.37
N SER A 368 8.36 0.26 -17.10
CA SER A 368 7.49 0.66 -15.99
C SER A 368 6.22 -0.16 -15.87
N ALA A 369 5.55 -0.48 -16.97
CA ALA A 369 4.33 -1.27 -16.98
C ALA A 369 4.55 -2.77 -16.74
N ASN A 370 5.79 -3.25 -16.84
CA ASN A 370 6.14 -4.68 -16.75
C ASN A 370 6.76 -5.09 -15.42
N VAL A 371 7.32 -4.14 -14.68
CA VAL A 371 7.78 -4.32 -13.29
C VAL A 371 6.79 -3.65 -12.33
N GLU A 372 7.02 -3.76 -11.02
CA GLU A 372 6.21 -3.04 -10.02
C GLU A 372 7.07 -2.04 -9.26
N GLY A 373 7.40 -0.97 -9.98
CA GLY A 373 8.30 0.06 -9.53
C GLY A 373 7.68 1.00 -8.52
N ALA A 374 6.91 1.99 -9.00
CA ALA A 374 6.16 2.88 -8.12
C ALA A 374 4.82 3.40 -8.69
N GLN A 375 3.61 3.06 -8.20
CA GLN A 375 2.33 3.46 -8.84
C GLN A 375 1.09 3.70 -7.93
N SER A 376 0.46 4.88 -8.02
CA SER A 376 -0.95 5.16 -7.71
C SER A 376 -1.59 6.30 -8.50
N ARG A 377 -2.91 6.49 -8.31
CA ARG A 377 -3.75 7.55 -8.90
C ARG A 377 -3.32 8.93 -8.42
N ILE A 378 -3.14 9.88 -9.34
CA ILE A 378 -2.60 11.24 -9.15
C ILE A 378 -3.62 12.38 -9.21
N SER A 379 -4.82 12.09 -9.69
CA SER A 379 -5.96 12.98 -9.55
C SER A 379 -6.41 13.05 -8.10
N ALA A 380 -6.96 14.19 -7.67
CA ALA A 380 -7.54 14.32 -6.33
C ALA A 380 -8.60 13.21 -6.10
N PRO A 381 -8.76 12.66 -4.88
CA PRO A 381 -9.53 11.42 -4.73
C PRO A 381 -11.01 11.56 -5.09
N ASP A 382 -11.52 12.75 -4.79
CA ASP A 382 -12.79 13.36 -5.14
C ASP A 382 -12.94 13.68 -6.64
N ALA A 383 -11.86 13.87 -7.39
CA ALA A 383 -11.90 14.32 -8.78
C ALA A 383 -12.72 13.40 -9.70
N ASP A 384 -13.30 14.00 -10.74
CA ASP A 384 -14.06 13.30 -11.78
C ASP A 384 -13.18 12.50 -12.77
N TYR A 385 -11.91 12.29 -12.43
CA TYR A 385 -10.94 11.51 -13.20
C TYR A 385 -9.93 10.80 -12.28
N VAL A 386 -9.23 9.84 -12.86
CA VAL A 386 -8.23 8.93 -12.32
C VAL A 386 -6.93 9.19 -13.10
N ALA A 387 -5.75 8.92 -12.51
CA ALA A 387 -4.48 9.19 -13.17
C ALA A 387 -3.32 8.32 -12.63
N LEU A 388 -3.04 7.08 -13.06
CA LEU A 388 -2.05 6.20 -12.36
C LEU A 388 -0.60 6.33 -12.87
N LEU A 389 0.42 6.69 -12.08
CA LEU A 389 1.72 7.21 -12.56
C LEU A 389 2.88 6.20 -12.85
N LYS A 390 2.77 4.96 -12.37
CA LYS A 390 3.70 3.81 -12.54
C LYS A 390 5.13 4.04 -13.02
N PHE A 391 6.03 4.35 -12.10
CA PHE A 391 7.47 4.17 -12.20
C PHE A 391 7.94 2.71 -12.19
N ASP A 392 9.23 2.47 -12.48
CA ASP A 392 9.87 1.13 -12.63
C ASP A 392 10.79 0.61 -11.46
N THR A 393 11.05 1.40 -10.39
CA THR A 393 11.56 0.90 -9.07
C THR A 393 11.04 1.80 -7.89
N GLY A 394 11.49 1.67 -6.63
CA GLY A 394 10.84 2.33 -5.46
C GLY A 394 11.70 2.93 -4.29
N HIS A 395 12.29 4.13 -4.39
CA HIS A 395 12.84 5.00 -3.29
C HIS A 395 12.85 6.51 -3.73
N GLY A 396 13.54 7.55 -3.22
CA GLY A 396 13.32 9.00 -3.59
C GLY A 396 13.56 9.65 -5.01
N ALA A 397 14.11 8.99 -6.02
CA ALA A 397 14.64 9.36 -7.40
C ALA A 397 15.14 8.33 -8.60
N SER A 398 14.82 7.00 -8.91
CA SER A 398 15.47 5.55 -9.10
C SER A 398 15.08 4.70 -10.29
N ALA A 399 13.79 4.67 -10.65
CA ALA A 399 13.35 3.86 -11.75
C ALA A 399 14.15 4.18 -13.02
N ARG A 400 13.85 3.55 -14.14
CA ARG A 400 14.33 4.02 -15.43
C ARG A 400 13.22 4.54 -16.30
N ARG A 401 11.95 4.30 -15.98
CA ARG A 401 10.77 4.74 -16.72
C ARG A 401 9.59 4.94 -15.78
N ALA A 402 8.57 5.58 -16.32
CA ALA A 402 7.33 5.91 -15.66
C ALA A 402 6.18 5.82 -16.67
N THR A 403 4.94 5.61 -16.20
CA THR A 403 3.76 5.41 -17.05
C THR A 403 2.49 5.93 -16.38
N LEU A 404 1.99 7.08 -16.82
CA LEU A 404 0.65 7.55 -16.46
C LEU A 404 -0.45 6.69 -17.10
N VAL A 405 -1.60 6.58 -16.44
CA VAL A 405 -2.91 6.22 -16.99
C VAL A 405 -3.99 7.20 -16.51
N LEU A 406 -4.28 8.26 -17.26
CA LEU A 406 -5.46 9.11 -17.06
C LEU A 406 -6.73 8.32 -17.41
N PHE A 407 -7.83 8.51 -16.69
CA PHE A 407 -9.14 7.99 -17.07
C PHE A 407 -10.28 8.83 -16.47
N ASN A 408 -11.34 9.11 -17.23
CA ASN A 408 -12.56 9.73 -16.72
C ASN A 408 -13.65 8.67 -16.45
N PRO A 409 -13.93 8.27 -15.18
CA PRO A 409 -15.03 7.39 -14.82
C PRO A 409 -16.42 8.06 -14.86
N GLY A 410 -16.46 9.40 -14.95
CA GLY A 410 -17.68 10.20 -14.93
C GLY A 410 -18.46 10.21 -16.25
N SER A 411 -19.62 10.87 -16.20
CA SER A 411 -20.56 11.00 -17.33
C SER A 411 -20.44 12.32 -18.10
N THR A 412 -19.65 13.27 -17.61
CA THR A 412 -19.35 14.58 -18.22
C THR A 412 -17.88 14.69 -18.60
N ALA A 413 -17.55 15.50 -19.61
CA ALA A 413 -16.16 15.79 -19.91
C ALA A 413 -15.53 16.61 -18.77
N VAL A 414 -14.25 16.34 -18.47
CA VAL A 414 -13.55 16.91 -17.32
C VAL A 414 -12.33 17.66 -17.82
N ALA A 415 -12.29 18.97 -17.57
CA ALA A 415 -11.13 19.80 -17.80
C ALA A 415 -10.03 19.40 -16.80
N VAL A 416 -9.23 18.41 -17.18
CA VAL A 416 -8.09 17.95 -16.42
C VAL A 416 -7.00 18.99 -16.58
N ASP A 417 -7.01 19.94 -15.64
CA ASP A 417 -5.82 20.70 -15.38
C ASP A 417 -4.71 19.73 -15.01
N ALA A 418 -3.61 19.87 -15.71
CA ALA A 418 -2.54 18.90 -15.69
C ALA A 418 -1.49 19.31 -14.61
N GLY A 419 -1.67 20.36 -13.81
CA GLY A 419 -0.61 21.01 -13.02
C GLY A 419 -0.41 20.79 -11.56
N PRO A 420 -1.50 20.67 -10.78
CA PRO A 420 -2.02 19.33 -10.61
C PRO A 420 -1.03 18.23 -11.07
N LEU A 421 -1.37 17.47 -12.06
CA LEU A 421 -0.69 16.26 -12.44
C LEU A 421 0.87 16.33 -12.63
N VAL A 422 1.53 17.47 -12.93
CA VAL A 422 3.03 17.52 -12.89
C VAL A 422 3.55 16.96 -11.58
N ALA A 423 2.87 17.22 -10.46
CA ALA A 423 3.55 18.04 -9.49
C ALA A 423 4.52 17.36 -8.56
N ARG A 424 3.98 16.87 -7.45
CA ARG A 424 4.81 16.43 -6.34
C ARG A 424 5.56 15.11 -6.68
N THR A 425 5.63 14.71 -7.98
CA THR A 425 5.83 13.33 -8.48
C THR A 425 7.18 12.66 -8.32
N GLY A 426 8.31 13.31 -8.04
CA GLY A 426 8.72 14.72 -8.21
C GLY A 426 10.25 14.88 -8.51
N GLY A 427 10.68 15.99 -9.14
CA GLY A 427 12.02 16.52 -9.44
C GLY A 427 12.68 16.41 -10.98
N MET A 428 14.35 15.07 -11.94
CA MET A 428 15.67 15.03 -12.71
C MET A 428 15.61 13.86 -13.71
N LEU A 429 14.49 13.88 -14.40
CA LEU A 429 13.90 13.00 -15.41
C LEU A 429 13.58 14.16 -16.51
N ASP A 430 12.91 14.09 -17.68
CA ASP A 430 12.29 15.33 -18.29
C ASP A 430 10.81 15.43 -18.74
N ARG A 431 10.24 14.62 -19.66
CA ARG A 431 8.84 14.84 -20.11
C ARG A 431 8.02 13.58 -20.41
N PHE A 432 6.82 13.52 -19.82
CA PHE A 432 5.77 12.56 -20.23
C PHE A 432 5.24 12.85 -21.64
N LYS A 433 5.15 11.78 -22.43
CA LYS A 433 4.64 11.77 -23.82
C LYS A 433 3.41 10.89 -23.90
N ASP A 434 2.37 11.37 -24.58
CA ASP A 434 1.19 10.54 -24.82
C ASP A 434 1.46 9.42 -25.82
N VAL A 435 1.21 8.19 -25.37
CA VAL A 435 1.44 6.93 -26.07
C VAL A 435 0.15 6.08 -26.10
N THR A 436 -1.00 6.68 -25.80
CA THR A 436 -2.30 6.01 -25.82
C THR A 436 -2.59 5.39 -27.19
N PRO A 437 -2.94 4.09 -27.27
CA PRO A 437 -3.31 3.50 -28.54
C PRO A 437 -4.70 3.99 -28.99
N GLU A 438 -4.89 4.12 -30.31
CA GLU A 438 -6.16 4.55 -30.94
C GLU A 438 -6.60 6.01 -30.62
N ALA A 439 -5.78 6.81 -29.93
CA ALA A 439 -6.07 8.22 -29.64
C ALA A 439 -5.04 9.18 -30.26
N GLU A 440 -5.44 10.44 -30.46
CA GLU A 440 -4.52 11.52 -30.85
C GLU A 440 -3.69 11.98 -29.63
N PRO A 441 -2.35 11.99 -29.70
CA PRO A 441 -1.49 12.35 -28.57
C PRO A 441 -1.77 13.75 -28.03
N ILE A 442 -2.20 13.86 -26.78
CA ILE A 442 -2.40 15.15 -26.13
C ILE A 442 -1.07 15.69 -25.60
N ASP A 443 -0.88 17.01 -25.69
CA ASP A 443 0.22 17.62 -24.97
C ASP A 443 -0.09 17.58 -23.49
N PHE A 444 0.60 16.68 -22.83
CA PHE A 444 0.73 16.67 -21.40
C PHE A 444 1.92 17.56 -21.08
N LEU A 445 1.61 18.79 -20.67
CA LEU A 445 2.56 19.88 -20.64
C LEU A 445 2.27 20.91 -19.56
N PRO A 446 3.29 21.65 -19.11
CA PRO A 446 3.13 22.72 -18.13
C PRO A 446 2.45 24.00 -18.67
N GLY A 447 1.41 23.85 -19.49
CA GLY A 447 0.66 24.92 -20.17
C GLY A 447 -0.69 24.50 -20.80
N THR A 448 -1.16 23.27 -20.53
CA THR A 448 -2.28 22.60 -21.22
C THR A 448 -3.29 21.93 -20.26
N SER A 449 -4.52 22.45 -20.19
CA SER A 449 -5.63 21.71 -19.59
C SER A 449 -6.26 20.87 -20.70
N LEU A 450 -6.61 19.62 -20.40
CA LEU A 450 -7.10 18.64 -21.37
C LEU A 450 -8.52 18.23 -21.00
N ASP A 451 -9.46 18.38 -21.93
CA ASP A 451 -10.86 17.97 -21.73
C ASP A 451 -10.97 16.46 -21.93
N LEU A 452 -10.87 15.71 -20.83
CA LEU A 452 -10.94 14.25 -20.80
C LEU A 452 -12.42 13.82 -20.93
N ALA A 453 -12.80 13.15 -22.01
CA ALA A 453 -14.20 12.81 -22.31
C ALA A 453 -14.75 11.66 -21.43
N PRO A 454 -16.09 11.49 -21.30
CA PRO A 454 -16.69 10.42 -20.49
C PRO A 454 -16.25 9.01 -20.88
N GLY A 455 -15.62 8.29 -19.97
CA GLY A 455 -15.05 6.96 -20.20
C GLY A 455 -13.74 6.95 -21.01
N GLU A 456 -13.16 8.11 -21.29
CA GLU A 456 -11.90 8.22 -22.03
C GLU A 456 -10.69 7.96 -21.13
N ILE A 457 -9.64 7.38 -21.71
CA ILE A 457 -8.37 7.01 -21.06
C ILE A 457 -7.18 7.58 -21.84
N ARG A 458 -6.07 7.87 -21.17
CA ARG A 458 -4.77 8.21 -21.79
C ARG A 458 -3.58 7.61 -21.04
N ILE A 459 -2.53 7.16 -21.73
CA ILE A 459 -1.35 6.48 -21.17
C ILE A 459 -0.05 7.20 -21.61
N LEU A 460 0.90 7.54 -20.70
CA LEU A 460 2.04 8.47 -21.01
C LEU A 460 3.41 8.13 -20.34
N ALA A 461 4.61 8.25 -21.02
CA ALA A 461 5.94 7.68 -20.57
C ALA A 461 7.31 8.46 -20.86
N ALA A 462 8.55 7.89 -20.61
CA ALA A 462 9.79 8.65 -20.12
C ALA A 462 11.34 8.16 -20.13
N GLU A 463 12.45 9.00 -20.35
CA GLU A 463 13.97 8.88 -19.99
C GLU A 463 14.95 10.09 -19.37
N ARG A 464 16.23 9.96 -18.95
CA ARG A 464 16.82 10.74 -17.76
C ARG A 464 17.40 12.12 -17.98
N ARG A 465 17.08 13.06 -17.05
CA ARG A 465 17.80 14.34 -16.86
C ARG A 465 18.84 14.24 -15.76
N VAL A 466 19.94 13.59 -16.12
CA VAL A 466 21.20 13.67 -15.39
C VAL A 466 21.62 15.13 -15.33
N VAL A 467 22.04 15.62 -14.16
CA VAL A 467 22.43 17.02 -13.98
C VAL A 467 23.94 17.17 -14.10
N ALA A 468 24.35 18.01 -15.05
CA ALA A 468 25.76 18.30 -15.32
C ALA A 468 26.37 19.30 -14.32
N LYS A 469 27.69 19.19 -14.13
CA LYS A 469 28.50 20.13 -13.36
C LYS A 469 28.62 21.47 -14.12
N PRO A 470 28.44 22.65 -13.48
CA PRO A 470 28.37 23.91 -14.23
C PRO A 470 29.69 24.26 -14.96
N PRO A 471 29.64 24.68 -16.23
CA PRO A 471 30.77 25.30 -16.90
C PRO A 471 31.02 26.72 -16.34
N ALA A 472 32.19 27.30 -16.65
CA ALA A 472 32.40 28.74 -16.50
C ALA A 472 31.38 29.49 -17.39
N PRO A 473 30.88 30.67 -16.97
CA PRO A 473 29.79 31.34 -17.66
C PRO A 473 30.14 31.68 -19.11
N SER A 474 29.35 31.13 -20.03
CA SER A 474 29.29 31.57 -21.42
C SER A 474 28.70 32.98 -21.52
N THR A 475 28.69 33.54 -22.72
CA THR A 475 27.89 34.73 -23.06
C THR A 475 26.46 34.57 -22.52
N PRO A 476 25.90 35.56 -21.79
CA PRO A 476 24.63 35.39 -21.08
C PRO A 476 23.45 35.14 -22.03
N SER A 477 22.63 34.12 -21.72
CA SER A 477 21.51 33.64 -22.54
C SER A 477 20.16 34.29 -22.23
N GLY A 478 19.96 34.77 -20.99
CA GLY A 478 18.66 35.22 -20.50
C GLY A 478 17.74 34.07 -20.05
N GLU A 479 18.28 32.87 -19.81
CA GLU A 479 17.60 31.84 -19.01
C GLU A 479 17.53 32.26 -17.52
N GLY A 480 16.61 31.68 -16.76
CA GLY A 480 16.41 32.04 -15.35
C GLY A 480 15.63 33.34 -15.13
N ARG A 481 14.93 33.85 -16.16
CA ARG A 481 14.18 35.13 -16.12
C ARG A 481 12.85 35.05 -15.38
N VAL A 482 12.14 33.93 -15.50
CA VAL A 482 10.90 33.68 -14.74
C VAL A 482 11.28 33.25 -13.31
N VAL A 483 10.71 33.88 -12.29
CA VAL A 483 10.94 33.57 -10.88
C VAL A 483 10.05 32.40 -10.46
N ILE A 484 10.53 31.58 -9.54
CA ILE A 484 9.81 30.46 -8.93
C ILE A 484 10.14 30.42 -7.44
N GLU A 485 9.16 30.59 -6.55
CA GLU A 485 9.35 30.53 -5.10
C GLU A 485 8.12 30.00 -4.32
N ALA A 486 8.16 30.08 -2.98
CA ALA A 486 7.08 29.67 -2.06
C ALA A 486 6.48 28.26 -2.31
N VAL A 487 7.37 27.31 -2.61
CA VAL A 487 7.04 25.90 -2.86
C VAL A 487 6.55 25.22 -1.57
N SER A 488 5.45 24.48 -1.68
CA SER A 488 4.83 23.71 -0.60
C SER A 488 4.29 22.39 -1.18
N PRO A 489 4.27 21.26 -0.46
CA PRO A 489 4.75 21.05 0.91
C PRO A 489 6.24 20.69 0.92
N GLU A 490 7.07 21.51 1.57
CA GLU A 490 8.52 21.30 1.63
C GLU A 490 9.02 21.26 3.07
N ILE A 491 9.61 20.13 3.50
CA ILE A 491 10.00 19.91 4.90
C ILE A 491 11.52 20.11 5.09
N ASP A 492 11.84 21.03 6.00
CA ASP A 492 13.21 21.44 6.38
C ASP A 492 14.09 21.96 5.22
N GLY A 493 13.51 22.44 4.12
CA GLY A 493 14.25 22.88 2.93
C GLY A 493 14.60 21.72 1.99
N GLY A 494 13.62 20.85 1.70
CA GLY A 494 13.78 19.65 0.87
C GLY A 494 14.74 18.61 1.46
N ARG A 495 14.87 18.53 2.80
CA ARG A 495 15.84 17.61 3.47
C ARG A 495 15.19 16.49 4.26
N SER A 496 13.95 16.67 4.71
CA SER A 496 13.17 15.64 5.39
C SER A 496 11.99 15.25 4.49
N PRO A 497 11.60 13.98 4.45
CA PRO A 497 10.53 13.57 3.57
C PRO A 497 9.16 13.97 4.13
N VAL A 498 8.28 14.43 3.23
CA VAL A 498 6.83 14.38 3.44
C VAL A 498 6.39 12.91 3.57
N LYS A 499 5.27 12.58 4.22
CA LYS A 499 4.72 11.23 4.35
C LYS A 499 3.25 11.15 3.98
N ARG A 500 2.87 10.03 3.37
CA ARG A 500 1.49 9.61 3.07
C ARG A 500 1.40 8.09 3.13
N VAL A 501 0.20 7.54 3.00
CA VAL A 501 0.05 6.17 2.52
C VAL A 501 -0.03 6.15 1.00
N VAL A 502 -0.02 4.95 0.43
CA VAL A 502 -0.29 4.77 -0.98
C VAL A 502 -1.76 5.12 -1.33
N GLY A 503 -2.02 5.51 -2.57
CA GLY A 503 -3.32 5.96 -3.08
C GLY A 503 -3.63 7.45 -2.88
N GLU A 504 -2.77 8.19 -2.19
CA GLU A 504 -3.02 9.57 -1.73
C GLU A 504 -2.41 10.67 -2.58
N GLN A 505 -2.99 11.87 -2.51
CA GLN A 505 -2.43 13.14 -2.98
C GLN A 505 -1.57 13.91 -1.93
N VAL A 506 -0.72 14.85 -2.38
CA VAL A 506 0.26 15.64 -1.56
C VAL A 506 0.27 17.17 -1.85
N ALA A 507 -0.89 17.82 -2.02
CA ALA A 507 -1.12 19.22 -2.53
C ALA A 507 0.09 20.15 -2.70
N VAL A 508 0.55 20.39 -3.96
CA VAL A 508 1.62 21.39 -4.24
C VAL A 508 1.04 22.74 -4.63
N SER A 509 1.77 23.81 -4.33
CA SER A 509 1.63 25.10 -5.01
C SER A 509 2.92 25.94 -4.89
N ALA A 510 3.08 26.97 -5.73
CA ALA A 510 4.23 27.87 -5.78
C ALA A 510 3.87 29.25 -6.36
N ASP A 511 4.72 30.25 -6.14
CA ASP A 511 4.58 31.61 -6.69
C ASP A 511 5.51 31.75 -7.92
N ILE A 512 4.97 32.19 -9.07
CA ILE A 512 5.67 32.17 -10.36
C ILE A 512 5.29 33.39 -11.22
N PHE A 513 6.29 34.23 -11.53
CA PHE A 513 6.14 35.53 -12.19
C PHE A 513 7.37 35.92 -13.04
N SER A 514 7.28 36.97 -13.86
CA SER A 514 8.38 37.47 -14.70
C SER A 514 8.33 39.00 -14.80
N ASP A 515 9.45 39.65 -15.14
CA ASP A 515 9.43 41.05 -15.55
C ASP A 515 8.72 41.23 -16.91
N GLY A 516 8.10 42.41 -17.11
CA GLY A 516 7.44 42.80 -18.36
C GLY A 516 5.90 42.74 -18.30
N HIS A 517 5.29 42.54 -19.46
CA HIS A 517 3.83 42.49 -19.68
C HIS A 517 3.44 41.30 -20.57
N GLU A 518 4.23 40.24 -20.52
CA GLU A 518 4.22 39.11 -21.45
C GLU A 518 3.63 37.88 -20.73
N ILE A 519 2.95 37.00 -21.47
CA ILE A 519 2.29 35.83 -20.86
C ILE A 519 3.35 34.77 -20.49
N ILE A 520 3.11 34.03 -19.40
CA ILE A 520 3.97 32.96 -18.89
C ILE A 520 3.16 31.66 -18.64
N ASP A 521 3.85 30.52 -18.51
CA ASP A 521 3.27 29.21 -18.15
C ASP A 521 4.29 28.37 -17.34
N ALA A 522 3.82 27.38 -16.55
CA ALA A 522 4.62 26.79 -15.46
C ALA A 522 4.35 25.29 -15.09
N ALA A 523 5.30 24.67 -14.38
CA ALA A 523 5.48 23.22 -14.16
C ALA A 523 6.02 22.82 -12.78
N ILE A 524 5.65 21.66 -12.23
CA ILE A 524 6.34 21.00 -11.10
C ILE A 524 6.88 19.57 -11.46
N LEU A 525 8.00 19.42 -12.17
CA LEU A 525 8.53 18.15 -12.77
C LEU A 525 8.80 16.93 -11.82
N SER A 526 8.93 15.62 -12.28
CA SER A 526 8.66 14.47 -11.33
C SER A 526 8.97 12.87 -11.29
N ARG A 527 9.62 12.20 -10.20
CA ARG A 527 10.16 10.73 -9.90
C ARG A 527 10.50 9.98 -8.46
N VAL A 528 11.38 8.85 -8.37
CA VAL A 528 11.70 7.81 -7.22
C VAL A 528 12.95 6.66 -7.15
N VAL A 529 14.21 6.38 -6.42
CA VAL A 529 15.83 6.77 -6.22
C VAL A 529 17.15 6.43 -7.15
N GLY A 530 17.66 7.30 -8.08
CA GLY A 530 18.54 6.98 -9.29
C GLY A 530 18.12 7.00 -10.84
N GLU A 531 17.22 7.83 -11.43
CA GLU A 531 16.30 7.56 -12.61
C GLU A 531 15.97 8.43 -13.87
N GLU A 532 15.40 7.75 -14.90
CA GLU A 532 14.71 7.96 -16.24
C GLU A 532 13.98 9.37 -16.57
N GLU A 533 12.86 9.66 -17.38
CA GLU A 533 12.17 11.07 -17.60
C GLU A 533 10.93 11.57 -16.74
N TRP A 534 11.01 12.81 -16.20
CA TRP A 534 10.08 13.59 -15.37
C TRP A 534 8.70 13.55 -15.98
N ARG A 535 7.75 13.14 -15.13
CA ARG A 535 6.37 13.49 -15.34
C ARG A 535 6.20 15.01 -15.46
N ARG A 536 5.31 15.43 -16.37
CA ARG A 536 5.22 16.80 -16.87
C ARG A 536 3.84 17.15 -17.44
N ASP A 537 3.12 18.04 -16.74
CA ASP A 537 1.69 18.31 -16.90
C ASP A 537 1.31 19.73 -16.27
N ARG A 538 0.27 20.51 -16.70
CA ARG A 538 0.01 22.02 -16.58
C ARG A 538 -0.16 22.76 -15.25
N MET A 539 0.80 23.48 -14.66
CA MET A 539 0.39 24.42 -13.57
C MET A 539 -0.63 25.46 -14.09
N VAL A 540 -1.74 25.66 -13.38
CA VAL A 540 -2.67 26.78 -13.59
C VAL A 540 -2.41 27.90 -12.61
N PHE A 541 -2.39 29.12 -13.15
CA PHE A 541 -2.50 30.37 -12.42
C PHE A 541 -3.84 30.43 -11.70
N VAL A 542 -3.81 30.56 -10.38
CA VAL A 542 -5.00 30.67 -9.53
C VAL A 542 -5.37 32.15 -9.38
N ASP A 543 -4.54 32.90 -8.65
CA ASP A 543 -4.63 34.34 -8.43
C ASP A 543 -3.26 34.87 -7.96
N ASN A 544 -3.01 36.18 -8.11
CA ASN A 544 -1.82 36.88 -7.57
C ASN A 544 -0.49 36.10 -7.75
N ASP A 545 -0.19 35.68 -8.97
CA ASP A 545 1.01 34.90 -9.33
C ASP A 545 1.19 33.56 -8.60
N ARG A 546 0.14 33.02 -7.95
CA ARG A 546 0.09 31.68 -7.36
C ARG A 546 -0.33 30.64 -8.39
N TRP A 547 0.34 29.48 -8.38
CA TRP A 547 0.11 28.36 -9.29
C TRP A 547 0.05 27.01 -8.53
N SER A 548 -0.75 26.04 -8.99
CA SER A 548 -1.16 24.83 -8.20
C SER A 548 -0.60 23.46 -8.67
N GLY A 549 -0.80 22.38 -7.87
CA GLY A 549 -0.04 21.10 -7.93
C GLY A 549 -0.66 19.77 -7.38
N SER A 550 -0.50 18.64 -8.11
CA SER A 550 -1.04 17.25 -7.94
C SER A 550 -0.38 15.92 -8.47
N PHE A 551 0.63 15.36 -7.78
CA PHE A 551 1.00 13.89 -7.67
C PHE A 551 0.52 13.07 -6.49
N PRO A 552 0.63 11.73 -6.56
CA PRO A 552 0.25 10.89 -5.46
C PRO A 552 1.35 10.04 -4.86
N LEU A 553 1.05 9.33 -3.81
CA LEU A 553 1.96 8.38 -3.23
C LEU A 553 1.41 6.99 -3.41
N GLU A 554 2.32 6.10 -3.71
CA GLU A 554 2.14 5.32 -4.93
C GLU A 554 2.50 3.87 -4.70
N HIS A 555 3.67 3.71 -4.15
CA HIS A 555 4.25 2.45 -3.78
C HIS A 555 5.15 2.83 -2.60
N ASN A 556 5.13 2.06 -1.51
CA ASN A 556 5.95 2.14 -0.33
C ASN A 556 7.42 2.24 -0.71
N ALA A 557 7.82 3.49 -0.72
CA ALA A 557 8.97 4.01 -1.37
C ALA A 557 9.04 5.45 -0.91
N ARG A 558 10.18 6.04 -1.16
CA ARG A 558 10.34 7.48 -1.06
C ARG A 558 10.05 8.11 -2.43
N TYR A 559 9.89 9.43 -2.54
CA TYR A 559 9.84 10.18 -3.82
C TYR A 559 10.66 11.48 -3.65
N GLU A 560 10.81 12.36 -4.65
CA GLU A 560 11.33 13.75 -4.51
C GLU A 560 10.37 14.78 -5.18
N PHE A 561 10.59 16.13 -5.27
CA PHE A 561 9.83 17.11 -6.13
C PHE A 561 10.44 18.52 -6.44
N THR A 562 10.16 19.13 -7.62
CA THR A 562 10.69 20.48 -8.04
C THR A 562 9.92 21.15 -9.21
N ILE A 563 10.30 22.37 -9.69
CA ILE A 563 9.50 23.26 -10.59
C ILE A 563 10.26 23.80 -11.85
N GLU A 564 9.55 24.19 -12.94
CA GLU A 564 10.05 24.84 -14.18
C GLU A 564 9.02 25.85 -14.77
N ALA A 565 9.40 26.94 -15.47
CA ALA A 565 8.48 27.93 -16.07
C ALA A 565 9.09 28.70 -17.26
N TRP A 566 8.29 29.40 -18.10
CA TRP A 566 8.74 30.15 -19.31
C TRP A 566 7.78 31.27 -19.79
N ARG A 567 8.18 32.03 -20.82
CA ARG A 567 7.34 33.03 -21.55
C ARG A 567 6.66 32.45 -22.80
N ASP A 568 5.37 32.73 -22.97
CA ASP A 568 4.56 32.43 -24.16
C ASP A 568 4.46 33.67 -25.08
N ALA A 569 5.22 33.62 -26.18
CA ALA A 569 5.22 34.67 -27.20
C ALA A 569 3.94 34.66 -28.07
N PHE A 570 3.35 33.50 -28.32
CA PHE A 570 2.20 33.37 -29.23
C PHE A 570 0.90 33.88 -28.60
N SER A 571 0.62 33.55 -27.34
CA SER A 571 -0.55 34.12 -26.64
C SER A 571 -0.38 35.62 -26.43
N SER A 572 0.84 36.10 -26.23
CA SER A 572 1.15 37.53 -26.18
C SER A 572 0.83 38.21 -27.52
N TRP A 573 1.21 37.59 -28.64
CA TRP A 573 0.87 38.06 -30.00
C TRP A 573 -0.64 38.03 -30.27
N ILE A 574 -1.38 36.95 -29.94
CA ILE A 574 -2.84 36.88 -30.08
C ILE A 574 -3.50 38.05 -29.35
N ARG A 575 -3.15 38.22 -28.07
CA ARG A 575 -3.73 39.22 -27.17
C ARG A 575 -3.62 40.62 -27.74
N ASP A 576 -2.45 40.97 -28.28
CA ASP A 576 -2.19 42.34 -28.73
C ASP A 576 -2.58 42.56 -30.20
N THR A 577 -2.63 41.52 -31.02
CA THR A 577 -3.21 41.57 -32.38
C THR A 577 -4.72 41.74 -32.36
N LEU A 578 -5.43 41.01 -31.48
CA LEU A 578 -6.88 41.18 -31.29
C LEU A 578 -7.23 42.61 -30.86
N LYS A 579 -6.54 43.15 -29.84
CA LYS A 579 -6.73 44.55 -29.41
C LYS A 579 -6.56 45.57 -30.53
N LYS A 580 -5.57 45.38 -31.42
CA LYS A 580 -5.34 46.26 -32.59
C LYS A 580 -6.45 46.14 -33.62
N ARG A 581 -6.84 44.91 -33.96
CA ARG A 581 -7.92 44.60 -34.92
C ARG A 581 -9.25 45.19 -34.47
N ASP A 582 -9.60 44.95 -33.21
CA ASP A 582 -10.88 45.36 -32.63
C ASP A 582 -10.95 46.88 -32.38
N ALA A 583 -9.78 47.55 -32.31
CA ALA A 583 -9.65 49.02 -32.33
C ALA A 583 -9.65 49.63 -33.75
N GLY A 584 -9.78 48.83 -34.81
CA GLY A 584 -9.83 49.30 -36.21
C GLY A 584 -8.47 49.70 -36.80
N VAL A 585 -7.36 49.23 -36.21
CA VAL A 585 -6.00 49.45 -36.74
C VAL A 585 -5.70 48.45 -37.87
N ASP A 586 -4.90 48.85 -38.86
CA ASP A 586 -4.39 47.94 -39.89
C ASP A 586 -3.45 46.89 -39.26
N VAL A 587 -3.93 45.65 -39.12
CA VAL A 587 -3.20 44.50 -38.57
C VAL A 587 -2.51 43.64 -39.63
N ARG A 588 -2.26 44.19 -40.83
CA ARG A 588 -1.61 43.47 -41.93
C ARG A 588 -0.20 42.99 -41.57
N LEU A 589 0.56 43.71 -40.75
CA LEU A 589 1.90 43.31 -40.33
C LEU A 589 1.83 42.19 -39.29
N GLU A 590 1.00 42.38 -38.28
CA GLU A 590 0.73 41.41 -37.22
C GLU A 590 0.19 40.09 -37.78
N THR A 591 -0.57 40.13 -38.87
CA THR A 591 -1.03 38.93 -39.59
C THR A 591 0.16 38.15 -40.19
N ILE A 592 1.17 38.84 -40.72
CA ILE A 592 2.39 38.22 -41.27
C ILE A 592 3.27 37.65 -40.14
N GLU A 593 3.35 38.34 -39.01
CA GLU A 593 3.94 37.80 -37.77
C GLU A 593 3.18 36.55 -37.31
N GLY A 594 1.85 36.56 -37.36
CA GLY A 594 0.98 35.42 -37.06
C GLY A 594 1.24 34.21 -37.96
N VAL A 595 1.34 34.41 -39.27
CA VAL A 595 1.75 33.36 -40.21
C VAL A 595 3.14 32.81 -39.84
N THR A 596 4.06 33.66 -39.38
CA THR A 596 5.38 33.24 -38.89
C THR A 596 5.29 32.41 -37.61
N PHE A 597 4.35 32.71 -36.69
CA PHE A 597 4.08 31.85 -35.53
C PHE A 597 3.48 30.50 -35.92
N VAL A 598 2.61 30.42 -36.93
CA VAL A 598 2.09 29.12 -37.41
C VAL A 598 3.19 28.30 -38.09
N GLN A 599 4.06 28.96 -38.86
CA GLN A 599 5.22 28.34 -39.48
C GLN A 599 6.21 27.83 -38.42
N GLY A 600 6.60 28.66 -37.46
CA GLY A 600 7.46 28.25 -36.35
C GLY A 600 6.84 27.13 -35.50
N ALA A 601 5.52 27.13 -35.28
CA ALA A 601 4.85 26.01 -34.63
C ALA A 601 4.76 24.76 -35.52
N ALA A 602 4.64 24.88 -36.85
CA ALA A 602 4.73 23.74 -37.77
C ALA A 602 6.15 23.14 -37.81
N ASP A 603 7.17 23.97 -37.69
CA ASP A 603 8.58 23.59 -37.62
C ASP A 603 8.93 22.93 -36.27
N LEU A 604 8.25 23.31 -35.17
CA LEU A 604 8.43 22.77 -33.82
C LEU A 604 7.50 21.60 -33.48
N ALA A 605 6.32 21.51 -34.09
CA ALA A 605 5.38 20.42 -33.92
C ALA A 605 5.91 19.13 -34.54
N THR A 606 5.36 17.99 -34.10
CA THR A 606 5.66 16.68 -34.68
C THR A 606 4.38 15.85 -34.81
N GLY A 607 4.43 14.79 -35.63
CA GLY A 607 3.32 13.84 -35.75
C GLY A 607 2.06 14.45 -36.39
N PRO A 608 0.85 13.99 -36.00
CA PRO A 608 -0.42 14.45 -36.59
C PRO A 608 -0.63 15.97 -36.48
N ASP A 609 -0.21 16.58 -35.37
CA ASP A 609 -0.24 18.02 -35.17
C ASP A 609 0.62 18.78 -36.17
N GLN A 610 1.80 18.26 -36.54
CA GLN A 610 2.62 18.86 -37.60
C GLN A 610 1.92 18.78 -38.96
N ALA A 611 1.27 17.65 -39.29
CA ALA A 611 0.52 17.53 -40.52
C ALA A 611 -0.67 18.51 -40.57
N ARG A 612 -1.36 18.70 -39.44
CA ARG A 612 -2.43 19.71 -39.28
C ARG A 612 -1.89 21.13 -39.44
N LEU A 613 -0.79 21.47 -38.76
CA LEU A 613 -0.14 22.78 -38.88
C LEU A 613 0.39 23.04 -40.30
N GLN A 614 0.97 22.06 -40.97
CA GLN A 614 1.47 22.22 -42.34
C GLN A 614 0.32 22.36 -43.36
N ALA A 615 -0.83 21.72 -43.12
CA ALA A 615 -2.05 21.97 -43.89
C ALA A 615 -2.58 23.41 -43.66
N ILE A 616 -2.53 23.90 -42.43
CA ILE A 616 -2.88 25.29 -42.09
C ILE A 616 -1.89 26.26 -42.77
N VAL A 617 -0.58 26.05 -42.70
CA VAL A 617 0.45 26.84 -43.41
C VAL A 617 0.21 26.84 -44.92
N SER A 618 -0.22 25.70 -45.49
CA SER A 618 -0.55 25.59 -46.92
C SER A 618 -1.81 26.39 -47.29
N ALA A 619 -2.84 26.38 -46.44
CA ALA A 619 -4.03 27.22 -46.60
C ALA A 619 -3.73 28.71 -46.41
N LEU A 620 -2.88 29.08 -45.44
CA LEU A 620 -2.36 30.43 -45.27
C LEU A 620 -1.58 30.90 -46.50
N ALA A 621 -0.78 30.03 -47.13
CA ALA A 621 -0.02 30.34 -48.34
C ALA A 621 -0.86 30.48 -49.61
N ALA A 622 -2.08 29.90 -49.65
CA ALA A 622 -3.05 30.12 -50.72
C ALA A 622 -3.73 31.51 -50.64
N GLU A 623 -3.73 32.11 -49.45
CA GLU A 623 -4.33 33.41 -49.18
C GLU A 623 -3.38 34.59 -49.42
N LYS A 624 -3.94 35.78 -49.65
CA LYS A 624 -3.15 36.99 -49.90
C LYS A 624 -2.38 37.40 -48.64
N THR A 625 -1.07 37.64 -48.78
CA THR A 625 -0.17 38.01 -47.67
C THR A 625 -0.66 39.21 -46.84
N GLY A 626 -0.99 38.93 -45.58
CA GLY A 626 -1.58 39.87 -44.62
C GLY A 626 -3.08 40.13 -44.84
N SER A 627 -3.86 39.12 -45.27
CA SER A 627 -5.32 39.21 -45.40
C SER A 627 -6.04 38.86 -44.09
N ALA A 628 -7.28 39.34 -43.94
CA ALA A 628 -8.16 38.91 -42.84
C ALA A 628 -8.37 37.39 -42.83
N ALA A 629 -8.46 36.75 -44.01
CA ALA A 629 -8.59 35.30 -44.12
C ALA A 629 -7.36 34.53 -43.58
N GLN A 630 -6.14 35.09 -43.70
CA GLN A 630 -4.98 34.54 -42.98
C GLN A 630 -5.16 34.67 -41.47
N LEU A 631 -5.52 35.87 -40.97
CA LEU A 631 -5.66 36.13 -39.55
C LEU A 631 -6.74 35.27 -38.88
N ASP A 632 -7.92 35.15 -39.51
CA ASP A 632 -9.04 34.38 -38.98
C ASP A 632 -8.76 32.86 -38.95
N LEU A 633 -7.96 32.35 -39.90
CA LEU A 633 -7.49 30.96 -39.89
C LEU A 633 -6.47 30.69 -38.76
N ILE A 634 -5.63 31.67 -38.41
CA ILE A 634 -4.69 31.60 -37.27
C ILE A 634 -5.44 31.65 -35.93
N LEU A 635 -6.48 32.48 -35.86
CA LEU A 635 -7.29 32.71 -34.66
C LEU A 635 -8.38 31.63 -34.41
N ALA A 636 -8.60 30.71 -35.36
CA ALA A 636 -9.52 29.58 -35.17
C ALA A 636 -9.10 28.78 -33.91
N PRO A 637 -10.01 28.43 -32.98
CA PRO A 637 -9.64 27.88 -31.66
C PRO A 637 -8.78 26.62 -31.72
N GLU A 638 -9.06 25.75 -32.69
CA GLU A 638 -8.28 24.54 -32.97
C GLU A 638 -6.86 24.90 -33.40
N THR A 639 -6.70 25.79 -34.38
CA THR A 639 -5.41 26.34 -34.82
C THR A 639 -4.65 27.00 -33.67
N ALA A 640 -5.30 27.86 -32.89
CA ALA A 640 -4.65 28.58 -31.79
C ALA A 640 -4.23 27.66 -30.63
N SER A 641 -5.03 26.64 -30.29
CA SER A 641 -4.65 25.61 -29.31
C SER A 641 -3.47 24.77 -29.81
N LEU A 642 -3.53 24.36 -31.08
CA LEU A 642 -2.49 23.62 -31.79
C LEU A 642 -1.16 24.40 -31.89
N ILE A 643 -1.19 25.71 -32.17
CA ILE A 643 0.00 26.56 -32.15
C ILE A 643 0.53 26.74 -30.73
N ARG A 644 -0.32 27.06 -29.73
CA ARG A 644 0.11 27.27 -28.33
C ARG A 644 0.83 26.04 -27.75
N ARG A 645 0.35 24.84 -28.09
CA ARG A 645 0.97 23.55 -27.74
C ARG A 645 2.43 23.44 -28.20
N HIS A 646 2.68 23.79 -29.47
CA HIS A 646 3.99 23.64 -30.13
C HIS A 646 4.81 24.93 -30.26
N ALA A 647 4.36 26.04 -29.66
CA ALA A 647 5.04 27.34 -29.71
C ALA A 647 6.39 27.34 -28.96
N GLU A 648 7.31 28.21 -29.41
CA GLU A 648 8.62 28.37 -28.78
C GLU A 648 8.50 28.89 -27.34
N ARG A 649 9.22 28.25 -26.41
CA ARG A 649 9.18 28.56 -24.97
C ARG A 649 10.42 29.34 -24.56
N VAL A 650 10.29 30.65 -24.57
CA VAL A 650 11.42 31.58 -24.43
C VAL A 650 11.74 31.82 -22.95
N ASN A 651 13.03 31.97 -22.63
CA ASN A 651 13.55 32.27 -21.28
C ASN A 651 13.09 31.29 -20.17
N ARG A 652 13.30 29.97 -20.35
CA ARG A 652 12.98 28.97 -19.30
C ARG A 652 13.73 29.23 -17.98
N SER A 653 13.08 28.86 -16.88
CA SER A 653 13.58 28.87 -15.50
C SER A 653 13.24 27.58 -14.78
N ARG A 654 13.98 27.24 -13.71
CA ARG A 654 13.80 26.00 -12.95
C ARG A 654 14.11 26.18 -11.46
N TYR A 655 13.30 25.57 -10.59
CA TYR A 655 13.58 25.45 -9.15
C TYR A 655 14.71 24.41 -8.89
N PRO A 656 15.57 24.59 -7.87
CA PRO A 656 16.80 23.81 -7.72
C PRO A 656 16.75 22.68 -6.67
N VAL A 657 15.71 22.60 -5.83
CA VAL A 657 15.58 21.62 -4.74
C VAL A 657 14.74 20.44 -5.20
N ASN A 658 15.07 19.21 -4.78
CA ASN A 658 14.26 18.03 -5.05
C ASN A 658 13.71 17.50 -3.71
N VAL A 659 12.44 17.81 -3.42
CA VAL A 659 11.80 17.69 -2.10
C VAL A 659 11.37 16.26 -1.78
N PRO A 660 12.02 15.54 -0.85
CA PRO A 660 11.78 14.12 -0.63
C PRO A 660 10.41 13.82 -0.03
N VAL A 661 9.99 12.56 -0.17
CA VAL A 661 8.69 12.05 0.30
C VAL A 661 8.81 10.58 0.74
N ILE A 662 7.84 10.02 1.48
CA ILE A 662 7.64 8.58 1.76
C ILE A 662 6.15 8.25 1.55
N ALA A 663 5.83 7.41 0.58
CA ALA A 663 4.64 6.58 0.68
C ALA A 663 4.99 5.42 1.62
N ASP A 664 4.10 5.07 2.54
CA ASP A 664 4.14 3.76 3.19
C ASP A 664 2.81 3.04 2.95
N ARG A 665 2.73 1.79 3.37
CA ARG A 665 1.49 0.99 3.35
C ARG A 665 0.39 1.53 4.26
N LEU A 666 -0.89 1.18 3.97
CA LEU A 666 -2.06 1.55 4.81
C LEU A 666 -1.79 1.35 6.30
N ALA A 667 -1.29 0.19 6.69
CA ALA A 667 -1.00 -0.16 8.10
C ALA A 667 -0.05 0.81 8.82
N ALA A 668 0.79 1.56 8.11
CA ALA A 668 1.59 2.62 8.71
C ALA A 668 0.71 3.78 9.23
N ARG A 669 -0.45 4.02 8.62
CA ARG A 669 -1.46 5.01 9.03
C ARG A 669 -2.65 4.41 9.77
N PHE A 670 -3.15 3.25 9.38
CA PHE A 670 -4.36 2.66 9.94
C PHE A 670 -4.10 1.21 10.33
N SER A 671 -3.95 0.97 11.64
CA SER A 671 -3.86 -0.37 12.23
C SER A 671 -4.29 -0.33 13.69
N ALA A 672 -4.87 -1.43 14.17
CA ALA A 672 -5.22 -1.70 15.54
C ALA A 672 -4.22 -2.72 16.12
N TRP A 673 -3.52 -2.35 17.19
CA TRP A 673 -2.43 -3.14 17.77
C TRP A 673 -2.83 -3.82 19.09
N TYR A 674 -2.41 -5.07 19.28
CA TYR A 674 -2.60 -5.84 20.49
C TYR A 674 -1.24 -6.35 21.00
N GLU A 675 -0.77 -5.80 22.13
CA GLU A 675 0.50 -6.18 22.76
C GLU A 675 0.30 -7.37 23.71
N ILE A 676 1.06 -8.45 23.49
CA ILE A 676 1.03 -9.68 24.30
C ILE A 676 2.43 -10.15 24.67
N PHE A 677 2.52 -10.90 25.75
CA PHE A 677 3.70 -11.71 26.09
C PHE A 677 3.44 -13.17 25.66
N PRO A 678 4.16 -13.71 24.66
CA PRO A 678 4.00 -15.09 24.23
C PRO A 678 4.08 -16.12 25.37
N ARG A 679 4.95 -15.87 26.37
CA ARG A 679 5.13 -16.74 27.54
C ARG A 679 3.92 -16.89 28.47
N SER A 680 2.90 -16.04 28.37
CA SER A 680 1.68 -16.13 29.18
C SER A 680 0.49 -16.73 28.43
N GLN A 681 0.62 -16.99 27.13
CA GLN A 681 -0.50 -17.49 26.32
C GLN A 681 -0.83 -18.98 26.59
N SER A 682 -0.08 -19.63 27.49
CA SER A 682 -0.36 -20.95 28.05
C SER A 682 -1.70 -21.05 28.78
N MET A 683 -2.26 -19.91 29.21
CA MET A 683 -3.44 -19.78 30.09
C MET A 683 -3.27 -20.42 31.48
N ASP A 684 -2.03 -20.70 31.91
CA ASP A 684 -1.68 -21.19 33.24
C ASP A 684 -0.46 -20.43 33.78
N VAL A 685 -0.63 -19.77 34.94
CA VAL A 685 0.41 -19.00 35.64
C VAL A 685 1.62 -19.83 36.09
N ASN A 686 1.51 -21.17 36.06
CA ASN A 686 2.56 -22.10 36.44
C ASN A 686 3.31 -22.71 35.22
N ARG A 687 2.87 -22.40 33.99
CA ARG A 687 3.39 -23.01 32.75
C ARG A 687 3.81 -21.94 31.77
N HIS A 688 5.08 -21.95 31.34
CA HIS A 688 5.55 -21.10 30.26
C HIS A 688 4.81 -21.43 28.95
N GLY A 689 4.26 -20.40 28.30
CA GLY A 689 3.65 -20.48 26.98
C GLY A 689 4.68 -20.65 25.88
N THR A 690 4.32 -21.43 24.87
CA THR A 690 5.07 -21.66 23.63
C THR A 690 4.49 -20.80 22.49
N PHE A 691 5.16 -20.75 21.35
CA PHE A 691 4.56 -20.17 20.16
C PHE A 691 3.26 -20.90 19.72
N ASP A 692 3.16 -22.22 19.90
CA ASP A 692 1.92 -22.97 19.64
C ASP A 692 0.80 -22.65 20.66
N ASP A 693 1.11 -22.06 21.82
CA ASP A 693 0.09 -21.49 22.73
C ASP A 693 -0.42 -20.16 22.19
N VAL A 694 0.45 -19.31 21.63
CA VAL A 694 0.02 -18.08 20.94
C VAL A 694 -0.88 -18.43 19.75
N ILE A 695 -0.52 -19.44 18.95
CA ILE A 695 -1.36 -19.92 17.82
C ILE A 695 -2.79 -20.25 18.27
N ARG A 696 -2.94 -20.91 19.42
CA ARG A 696 -4.25 -21.25 20.00
C ARG A 696 -5.04 -20.05 20.53
N ARG A 697 -4.41 -18.88 20.75
CA ARG A 697 -5.10 -17.62 21.11
C ARG A 697 -5.59 -16.82 19.89
N LEU A 698 -5.04 -17.06 18.70
CA LEU A 698 -5.31 -16.22 17.52
C LEU A 698 -6.79 -16.07 17.14
N PRO A 699 -7.67 -17.10 17.23
CA PRO A 699 -9.10 -16.93 16.95
C PRO A 699 -9.78 -15.89 17.86
N GLU A 700 -9.48 -15.92 19.17
CA GLU A 700 -10.02 -14.94 20.13
C GLU A 700 -9.46 -13.54 19.94
N ILE A 701 -8.20 -13.41 19.49
CA ILE A 701 -7.60 -12.09 19.25
C ILE A 701 -8.13 -11.50 17.94
N ARG A 702 -8.36 -12.33 16.90
CA ARG A 702 -9.02 -11.91 15.66
C ARG A 702 -10.47 -11.49 15.88
N GLU A 703 -11.20 -12.16 16.77
CA GLU A 703 -12.56 -11.72 17.17
C GLU A 703 -12.56 -10.24 17.61
N LEU A 704 -11.56 -9.80 18.38
CA LEU A 704 -11.40 -8.42 18.84
C LEU A 704 -11.12 -7.40 17.71
N GLY A 705 -10.82 -7.85 16.49
CA GLY A 705 -10.60 -7.00 15.32
C GLY A 705 -9.26 -6.25 15.31
N PHE A 706 -8.20 -6.86 15.85
CA PHE A 706 -6.83 -6.32 15.75
C PHE A 706 -6.13 -6.76 14.45
N ASP A 707 -5.19 -5.93 13.99
CA ASP A 707 -4.43 -6.11 12.74
C ASP A 707 -2.92 -6.34 12.98
N VAL A 708 -2.43 -6.07 14.20
CA VAL A 708 -1.02 -6.23 14.59
C VAL A 708 -0.90 -6.89 15.96
N LEU A 709 -0.19 -8.02 16.01
CA LEU A 709 0.24 -8.70 17.23
C LEU A 709 1.66 -8.23 17.59
N TYR A 710 1.75 -7.41 18.62
CA TYR A 710 3.03 -6.89 19.11
C TYR A 710 3.56 -7.77 20.25
N PHE A 711 4.74 -8.37 20.05
CA PHE A 711 5.45 -9.16 21.05
C PHE A 711 6.61 -8.37 21.64
N THR A 712 6.68 -8.33 22.96
CA THR A 712 7.93 -8.04 23.69
C THR A 712 9.03 -9.07 23.34
N PRO A 713 10.32 -8.80 23.59
CA PRO A 713 11.42 -9.61 23.04
C PRO A 713 11.29 -11.13 23.27
N ILE A 714 11.46 -11.88 22.18
CA ILE A 714 11.27 -13.35 22.13
C ILE A 714 12.58 -14.14 22.31
N HIS A 715 13.66 -13.48 22.73
CA HIS A 715 15.02 -14.01 22.75
C HIS A 715 15.38 -14.69 24.09
N PRO A 716 16.45 -15.51 24.15
CA PRO A 716 16.92 -16.09 25.41
C PRO A 716 17.17 -15.03 26.50
N ILE A 717 16.70 -15.25 27.74
CA ILE A 717 16.78 -14.26 28.83
C ILE A 717 17.95 -14.58 29.77
N GLY A 718 18.76 -13.56 30.07
CA GLY A 718 19.91 -13.67 30.98
C GLY A 718 19.58 -14.24 32.36
N LYS A 719 20.58 -14.84 33.00
CA LYS A 719 20.53 -15.37 34.38
C LYS A 719 21.29 -14.45 35.34
N THR A 720 22.42 -13.89 34.91
CA THR A 720 23.19 -12.92 35.69
C THR A 720 22.37 -11.66 35.92
N ASN A 721 22.27 -11.22 37.18
CA ASN A 721 21.44 -10.10 37.64
C ASN A 721 19.95 -10.17 37.26
N ARG A 722 19.40 -11.37 36.94
CA ARG A 722 17.99 -11.53 36.58
C ARG A 722 17.08 -10.95 37.67
N LYS A 723 16.16 -10.07 37.25
CA LYS A 723 15.12 -9.49 38.11
C LYS A 723 14.00 -10.49 38.39
N GLY A 724 13.45 -10.45 39.61
CA GLY A 724 12.29 -11.25 40.02
C GLY A 724 10.97 -10.48 39.93
N LYS A 725 9.89 -11.13 40.38
CA LYS A 725 8.52 -10.60 40.35
C LYS A 725 8.42 -9.18 40.92
N ASN A 726 7.54 -8.35 40.34
CA ASN A 726 7.40 -6.93 40.71
C ASN A 726 8.72 -6.12 40.66
N ASN A 727 9.63 -6.43 39.74
CA ASN A 727 10.90 -5.70 39.54
C ASN A 727 11.86 -5.77 40.75
N THR A 728 11.95 -6.93 41.42
CA THR A 728 12.96 -7.15 42.47
C THR A 728 14.35 -7.33 41.89
N LEU A 729 15.38 -6.83 42.59
CA LEU A 729 16.80 -6.98 42.21
C LEU A 729 17.36 -8.41 42.37
N THR A 730 16.51 -9.39 42.70
CA THR A 730 16.91 -10.79 42.88
C THR A 730 15.73 -11.67 42.48
N ALA A 731 15.92 -12.43 41.40
CA ALA A 731 15.05 -13.52 41.00
C ALA A 731 15.11 -14.68 42.01
N LEU A 732 13.95 -15.31 42.24
CA LEU A 732 13.83 -16.59 42.93
C LEU A 732 13.93 -17.77 41.94
N GLU A 733 14.03 -18.98 42.46
CA GLU A 733 13.91 -20.19 41.64
C GLU A 733 12.51 -20.25 41.00
N GLY A 734 12.46 -20.36 39.67
CA GLY A 734 11.23 -20.26 38.88
C GLY A 734 10.89 -18.86 38.33
N ASP A 735 11.62 -17.80 38.69
CA ASP A 735 11.36 -16.46 38.14
C ASP A 735 11.83 -16.36 36.68
N VAL A 736 10.88 -16.07 35.79
CA VAL A 736 11.06 -15.96 34.32
C VAL A 736 11.86 -14.75 33.87
N GLY A 737 12.04 -13.74 34.73
CA GLY A 737 12.86 -12.57 34.45
C GLY A 737 12.25 -11.56 33.48
N SER A 738 13.01 -10.49 33.23
CA SER A 738 12.70 -9.46 32.24
C SER A 738 12.93 -9.96 30.82
N VAL A 739 11.91 -9.93 29.97
CA VAL A 739 12.05 -10.21 28.52
C VAL A 739 13.07 -9.30 27.84
N TYR A 740 13.22 -8.07 28.33
CA TYR A 740 14.16 -7.09 27.82
C TYR A 740 15.64 -7.37 28.18
N ALA A 741 15.92 -8.39 29.01
CA ALA A 741 17.27 -8.85 29.36
C ALA A 741 17.80 -9.87 28.35
N VAL A 742 17.87 -9.45 27.09
CA VAL A 742 18.22 -10.26 25.90
C VAL A 742 19.64 -10.80 25.98
N GLY A 743 19.79 -12.12 25.84
CA GLY A 743 21.06 -12.84 25.71
C GLY A 743 21.29 -13.90 26.79
N SER A 744 21.76 -15.07 26.38
CA SER A 744 22.35 -16.09 27.27
C SER A 744 23.26 -17.04 26.48
N GLU A 745 23.78 -18.08 27.14
CA GLU A 745 24.49 -19.20 26.49
C GLU A 745 23.69 -19.86 25.35
N ALA A 746 22.36 -19.77 25.36
CA ALA A 746 21.48 -20.32 24.32
C ALA A 746 21.35 -19.42 23.07
N GLY A 747 21.89 -18.19 23.09
CA GLY A 747 21.87 -17.27 21.95
C GLY A 747 21.58 -15.82 22.31
N GLY A 748 21.54 -14.98 21.26
CA GLY A 748 21.33 -13.54 21.35
C GLY A 748 20.08 -13.05 20.60
N HIS A 749 20.15 -11.85 20.02
CA HIS A 749 19.08 -11.22 19.24
C HIS A 749 18.60 -12.00 18.00
N GLU A 750 19.38 -12.97 17.51
CA GLU A 750 18.98 -13.85 16.39
C GLU A 750 18.29 -15.15 16.86
N ALA A 751 18.29 -15.41 18.17
CA ALA A 751 17.78 -16.65 18.76
C ALA A 751 16.36 -16.49 19.33
N VAL A 752 15.66 -17.61 19.43
CA VAL A 752 14.38 -17.75 20.15
C VAL A 752 14.66 -18.25 21.56
N HIS A 753 13.88 -17.80 22.54
CA HIS A 753 13.92 -18.34 23.90
C HIS A 753 13.54 -19.84 23.91
N PRO A 754 14.35 -20.76 24.45
CA PRO A 754 14.09 -22.21 24.34
C PRO A 754 12.72 -22.68 24.87
N GLU A 755 12.14 -21.97 25.83
CA GLU A 755 10.77 -22.25 26.36
C GLU A 755 9.63 -21.67 25.50
N LEU A 756 9.91 -20.76 24.56
CA LEU A 756 8.96 -20.36 23.50
C LEU A 756 8.97 -21.37 22.34
N GLY A 757 10.14 -21.95 22.06
CA GLY A 757 10.37 -22.94 21.00
C GLY A 757 11.65 -22.64 20.22
N THR A 758 11.56 -22.81 18.91
CA THR A 758 12.63 -22.70 17.90
C THR A 758 12.27 -21.67 16.83
N LEU A 759 13.19 -21.43 15.88
CA LEU A 759 12.92 -20.60 14.70
C LEU A 759 11.84 -21.21 13.78
N ASP A 760 11.64 -22.53 13.77
CA ASP A 760 10.57 -23.17 13.00
C ASP A 760 9.21 -23.08 13.71
N ASP A 761 9.21 -23.04 15.03
CA ASP A 761 8.02 -22.71 15.81
C ASP A 761 7.65 -21.23 15.65
N PHE A 762 8.65 -20.33 15.53
CA PHE A 762 8.41 -18.94 15.15
C PHE A 762 7.84 -18.81 13.74
N ARG A 763 8.39 -19.55 12.75
CA ARG A 763 7.85 -19.59 11.37
C ARG A 763 6.40 -20.08 11.33
N ARG A 764 6.02 -21.07 12.18
CA ARG A 764 4.61 -21.47 12.36
C ARG A 764 3.75 -20.35 12.93
N LEU A 765 4.25 -19.59 13.91
CA LEU A 765 3.49 -18.48 14.50
C LEU A 765 3.37 -17.27 13.55
N VAL A 766 4.40 -16.95 12.77
CA VAL A 766 4.29 -15.97 11.66
C VAL A 766 3.22 -16.42 10.69
N ALA A 767 3.31 -17.65 10.19
CA ALA A 767 2.32 -18.24 9.28
C ALA A 767 0.89 -18.16 9.84
N ALA A 768 0.70 -18.56 11.10
CA ALA A 768 -0.60 -18.59 11.73
C ALA A 768 -1.15 -17.19 12.06
N SER A 769 -0.33 -16.29 12.61
CA SER A 769 -0.77 -14.91 12.91
C SER A 769 -1.24 -14.20 11.64
N HIS A 770 -0.48 -14.39 10.57
CA HIS A 770 -0.84 -13.89 9.25
C HIS A 770 -2.15 -14.53 8.77
N ALA A 771 -2.30 -15.86 8.87
CA ALA A 771 -3.54 -16.63 8.61
C ALA A 771 -4.76 -16.29 9.51
N TYR A 772 -4.64 -15.29 10.40
CA TYR A 772 -5.76 -14.69 11.12
C TYR A 772 -5.84 -13.15 10.93
N GLY A 773 -5.14 -12.57 9.96
CA GLY A 773 -5.15 -11.12 9.70
C GLY A 773 -4.35 -10.28 10.69
N MET A 774 -3.24 -10.82 11.23
CA MET A 774 -2.41 -10.12 12.21
C MET A 774 -0.92 -10.20 11.86
N GLU A 775 -0.28 -9.05 11.62
CA GLU A 775 1.18 -8.99 11.46
C GLU A 775 1.88 -9.14 12.81
N ILE A 776 3.00 -9.86 12.84
CA ILE A 776 3.86 -9.87 14.03
C ILE A 776 4.75 -8.63 14.03
N ALA A 777 4.53 -7.77 15.02
CA ALA A 777 5.48 -6.75 15.41
C ALA A 777 6.42 -7.29 16.49
N LEU A 778 7.72 -7.37 16.18
CA LEU A 778 8.74 -7.71 17.18
C LEU A 778 9.26 -6.45 17.87
N ASP A 779 9.51 -6.55 19.17
CA ASP A 779 10.35 -5.59 19.87
C ASP A 779 11.81 -5.66 19.37
N PHE A 780 12.42 -4.50 19.14
CA PHE A 780 13.84 -4.38 18.81
C PHE A 780 14.59 -3.53 19.85
N ALA A 781 14.78 -4.10 21.04
CA ALA A 781 15.58 -3.53 22.12
C ALA A 781 17.08 -3.79 21.95
N ILE A 782 17.79 -2.80 21.38
CA ILE A 782 19.25 -2.85 21.22
C ILE A 782 19.97 -2.66 22.57
N GLN A 783 20.11 -3.76 23.31
CA GLN A 783 20.78 -3.88 24.61
C GLN A 783 21.08 -5.35 24.91
N CYS A 784 21.99 -5.65 25.85
CA CYS A 784 22.43 -7.02 26.14
C CYS A 784 22.42 -7.33 27.62
N SER A 785 21.98 -8.53 28.01
CA SER A 785 22.28 -9.08 29.33
C SER A 785 23.80 -9.29 29.48
N PRO A 786 24.31 -9.42 30.72
CA PRO A 786 25.71 -9.79 30.96
C PRO A 786 26.11 -11.15 30.35
N ASP A 787 25.13 -12.00 30.01
CA ASP A 787 25.32 -13.35 29.47
C ASP A 787 25.20 -13.40 27.94
N HIS A 788 24.95 -12.26 27.25
CA HIS A 788 24.80 -12.22 25.79
C HIS A 788 26.12 -12.57 25.07
N PRO A 789 26.13 -13.41 24.02
CA PRO A 789 27.36 -13.84 23.34
C PRO A 789 28.29 -12.70 22.88
N TRP A 790 27.73 -11.57 22.43
CA TRP A 790 28.51 -10.37 22.08
C TRP A 790 29.38 -9.81 23.22
N ILE A 791 29.03 -9.98 24.50
CA ILE A 791 29.88 -9.51 25.63
C ILE A 791 31.27 -10.16 25.57
N LYS A 792 31.33 -11.41 25.09
CA LYS A 792 32.56 -12.20 24.93
C LYS A 792 33.16 -12.06 23.54
N ASN A 793 32.32 -12.05 22.49
CA ASN A 793 32.76 -12.11 21.10
C ASN A 793 33.11 -10.73 20.52
N HIS A 794 32.43 -9.68 20.98
CA HIS A 794 32.55 -8.29 20.53
C HIS A 794 32.66 -7.31 21.72
N PRO A 795 33.67 -7.45 22.60
CA PRO A 795 33.86 -6.54 23.72
C PRO A 795 34.03 -5.07 23.28
N GLU A 796 34.47 -4.82 22.05
CA GLU A 796 34.58 -3.49 21.43
C GLU A 796 33.23 -2.79 21.15
N TRP A 797 32.11 -3.50 21.27
CA TRP A 797 30.75 -2.94 21.17
C TRP A 797 30.21 -2.41 22.50
N PHE A 798 30.98 -2.45 23.61
CA PHE A 798 30.48 -2.09 24.95
C PHE A 798 31.39 -1.12 25.70
N GLU A 799 30.80 -0.33 26.60
CA GLU A 799 31.55 0.53 27.52
C GLU A 799 32.04 -0.25 28.75
N TRP A 800 33.30 -0.67 28.72
CA TRP A 800 34.02 -1.23 29.86
C TRP A 800 34.59 -0.13 30.76
N ARG A 801 34.46 -0.31 32.07
CA ARG A 801 35.03 0.59 33.08
C ARG A 801 36.52 0.30 33.29
N PRO A 802 37.30 1.25 33.85
CA PRO A 802 38.75 1.06 34.08
C PRO A 802 39.13 -0.08 35.05
N ASP A 803 38.17 -0.62 35.80
CA ASP A 803 38.33 -1.79 36.67
C ASP A 803 38.00 -3.13 35.96
N GLY A 804 37.65 -3.09 34.67
CA GLY A 804 37.24 -4.25 33.88
C GLY A 804 35.76 -4.63 34.04
N THR A 805 34.95 -3.85 34.77
CA THR A 805 33.51 -4.13 34.91
C THR A 805 32.70 -3.53 33.76
N LEU A 806 31.65 -4.25 33.36
CA LEU A 806 30.71 -3.80 32.34
C LEU A 806 29.76 -2.72 32.91
N LYS A 807 29.42 -1.71 32.10
CA LYS A 807 28.54 -0.61 32.52
C LYS A 807 27.06 -0.91 32.20
N PHE A 808 26.27 -1.13 33.25
CA PHE A 808 24.82 -1.32 33.15
C PHE A 808 24.08 -0.15 32.49
N ALA A 809 22.90 -0.43 31.93
CA ALA A 809 22.03 0.59 31.35
C ALA A 809 21.24 1.37 32.42
N GLU A 810 21.02 2.66 32.17
CA GLU A 810 20.20 3.55 33.02
C GLU A 810 19.38 4.49 32.12
N ASN A 811 18.12 4.72 32.48
CA ASN A 811 17.28 5.79 31.93
C ASN A 811 16.70 6.59 33.11
N PRO A 812 17.46 7.55 33.66
CA PRO A 812 17.21 8.09 35.00
C PRO A 812 15.78 8.61 35.22
N PRO A 813 15.06 8.17 36.27
CA PRO A 813 15.56 7.42 37.43
C PRO A 813 15.55 5.88 37.32
N LYS A 814 15.09 5.28 36.21
CA LYS A 814 15.11 3.82 36.03
C LYS A 814 16.55 3.30 35.88
N LYS A 815 16.87 2.20 36.57
CA LYS A 815 18.12 1.44 36.45
C LYS A 815 17.84 0.02 35.96
N TYR A 816 18.77 -0.52 35.21
CA TYR A 816 18.65 -1.84 34.58
C TYR A 816 19.93 -2.65 34.78
N GLU A 817 20.12 -3.12 36.01
CA GLU A 817 21.23 -3.98 36.45
C GLU A 817 21.31 -5.31 35.68
N ASP A 818 20.21 -5.70 35.03
CA ASP A 818 20.00 -6.87 34.19
C ASP A 818 20.48 -6.70 32.73
N ILE A 819 20.90 -5.50 32.31
CA ILE A 819 21.35 -5.20 30.93
C ILE A 819 22.47 -4.15 30.85
N SER A 820 23.14 -4.10 29.69
CA SER A 820 24.13 -3.09 29.30
C SER A 820 23.88 -2.64 27.86
N ASN A 821 24.14 -1.36 27.58
CA ASN A 821 23.94 -0.76 26.25
C ASN A 821 25.17 -0.95 25.35
N VAL A 822 24.94 -1.10 24.05
CA VAL A 822 26.01 -1.08 23.03
C VAL A 822 26.48 0.35 22.71
N HIS A 823 27.74 0.49 22.29
CA HIS A 823 28.38 1.74 21.92
C HIS A 823 28.51 1.84 20.39
N PHE A 824 27.81 2.80 19.77
CA PHE A 824 27.62 2.88 18.31
C PHE A 824 28.81 3.41 17.48
N TYR A 825 29.94 3.72 18.10
CA TYR A 825 31.09 4.37 17.46
C TYR A 825 32.42 3.74 17.94
N GLY A 826 33.56 4.31 17.53
CA GLY A 826 34.87 3.75 17.87
C GLY A 826 35.07 2.40 17.15
N GLY A 827 35.49 1.37 17.90
CA GLY A 827 35.73 0.03 17.34
C GLY A 827 34.49 -0.67 16.78
N ALA A 828 33.29 -0.24 17.17
CA ALA A 828 32.03 -0.83 16.73
C ALA A 828 31.53 -0.38 15.34
N LEU A 829 32.16 0.63 14.72
CA LEU A 829 31.77 1.13 13.40
C LEU A 829 32.71 0.57 12.31
N PRO A 830 32.21 -0.09 11.24
CA PRO A 830 30.79 -0.27 10.87
C PRO A 830 30.15 -1.57 11.39
N SER A 831 30.88 -2.46 12.07
CA SER A 831 30.45 -3.83 12.34
C SER A 831 29.12 -3.94 13.10
N LEU A 832 28.93 -3.21 14.19
CA LEU A 832 27.68 -3.18 14.95
C LEU A 832 26.51 -2.59 14.14
N TRP A 833 26.74 -1.63 13.26
CA TRP A 833 25.67 -1.07 12.41
C TRP A 833 25.21 -2.11 11.38
N ILE A 834 26.15 -2.87 10.82
CA ILE A 834 25.89 -3.97 9.90
C ILE A 834 25.14 -5.10 10.61
N GLU A 835 25.64 -5.57 11.75
CA GLU A 835 25.00 -6.60 12.59
C GLU A 835 23.54 -6.24 12.92
N LEU A 836 23.30 -5.02 13.41
CA LEU A 836 21.95 -4.57 13.80
C LEU A 836 21.00 -4.40 12.61
N ARG A 837 21.52 -4.05 11.42
CA ARG A 837 20.73 -4.08 10.17
C ARG A 837 20.42 -5.53 9.79
N ASP A 838 21.39 -6.43 9.90
CA ASP A 838 21.29 -7.80 9.40
C ASP A 838 20.41 -8.68 10.31
N ILE A 839 20.37 -8.42 11.63
CA ILE A 839 19.34 -8.94 12.54
C ILE A 839 17.94 -8.53 12.09
N VAL A 840 17.71 -7.24 11.81
CA VAL A 840 16.39 -6.74 11.37
C VAL A 840 16.01 -7.31 10.01
N MET A 841 16.97 -7.45 9.09
CA MET A 841 16.76 -8.12 7.80
C MET A 841 16.49 -9.62 7.96
N GLY A 842 17.13 -10.32 8.90
CA GLY A 842 16.90 -11.73 9.20
C GLY A 842 15.52 -11.98 9.80
N TRP A 843 15.08 -11.19 10.78
CA TRP A 843 13.71 -11.27 11.31
C TRP A 843 12.67 -10.88 10.25
N ALA A 844 12.99 -9.93 9.36
CA ALA A 844 12.16 -9.64 8.20
C ALA A 844 12.11 -10.85 7.23
N GLU A 845 13.22 -11.52 6.93
CA GLU A 845 13.26 -12.73 6.11
C GLU A 845 12.44 -13.89 6.72
N LEU A 846 12.39 -13.98 8.07
CA LEU A 846 11.50 -14.89 8.80
C LEU A 846 10.02 -14.46 8.78
N GLY A 847 9.73 -13.23 8.35
CA GLY A 847 8.38 -12.69 8.08
C GLY A 847 7.89 -11.63 9.08
N ALA A 848 8.68 -11.25 10.09
CA ALA A 848 8.33 -10.12 10.98
C ALA A 848 8.51 -8.79 10.23
N ARG A 849 7.41 -8.19 9.78
CA ARG A 849 7.40 -6.97 8.95
C ARG A 849 7.11 -5.68 9.71
N ILE A 850 7.06 -5.75 11.04
CA ILE A 850 6.94 -4.59 11.91
C ILE A 850 7.96 -4.71 13.05
N PHE A 851 8.64 -3.61 13.35
CA PHE A 851 9.55 -3.51 14.50
C PHE A 851 9.13 -2.35 15.40
N ARG A 852 8.70 -2.69 16.63
CA ARG A 852 8.57 -1.73 17.73
C ARG A 852 9.97 -1.52 18.28
N VAL A 853 10.59 -0.39 17.96
CA VAL A 853 11.97 -0.13 18.39
C VAL A 853 11.96 0.48 19.78
N ASP A 854 12.68 -0.12 20.71
CA ASP A 854 12.77 0.33 22.10
C ASP A 854 13.70 1.54 22.27
N ASN A 855 13.18 2.60 22.90
CA ASN A 855 13.90 3.80 23.25
C ASN A 855 14.85 4.33 22.14
N PRO A 856 14.48 4.39 20.83
CA PRO A 856 15.40 4.76 19.75
C PRO A 856 16.01 6.15 19.88
N HIS A 857 15.36 7.02 20.67
CA HIS A 857 15.86 8.33 21.07
C HIS A 857 17.15 8.29 21.93
N THR A 858 17.57 7.11 22.41
CA THR A 858 18.84 6.87 23.10
C THR A 858 19.96 6.36 22.16
N LYS A 859 19.63 6.06 20.89
CA LYS A 859 20.56 5.58 19.85
C LYS A 859 20.77 6.68 18.77
N PRO A 860 21.83 6.64 17.94
CA PRO A 860 22.16 7.76 17.05
C PRO A 860 21.17 7.97 15.89
N ILE A 861 20.80 9.22 15.61
CA ILE A 861 19.95 9.58 14.47
C ILE A 861 20.53 9.12 13.12
N PRO A 862 21.82 9.32 12.79
CA PRO A 862 22.38 8.87 11.51
C PRO A 862 22.39 7.34 11.34
N PHE A 863 22.44 6.58 12.45
CA PHE A 863 22.25 5.13 12.39
C PHE A 863 20.82 4.79 11.97
N TRP A 864 19.81 5.46 12.51
CA TRP A 864 18.42 5.24 12.09
C TRP A 864 18.17 5.68 10.64
N GLU A 865 18.68 6.84 10.23
CA GLU A 865 18.56 7.34 8.84
C GLU A 865 19.20 6.36 7.83
N TRP A 866 20.36 5.80 8.17
CA TRP A 866 21.03 4.77 7.37
C TRP A 866 20.32 3.41 7.44
N MET A 867 20.05 2.87 8.63
CA MET A 867 19.52 1.52 8.82
C MET A 867 18.09 1.41 8.28
N ILE A 868 17.21 2.35 8.60
CA ILE A 868 15.84 2.38 8.03
C ILE A 868 15.90 2.64 6.52
N GLY A 869 16.86 3.44 6.04
CA GLY A 869 17.13 3.60 4.61
C GLY A 869 17.57 2.31 3.91
N GLN A 870 18.43 1.49 4.54
CA GLN A 870 18.89 0.21 4.02
C GLN A 870 17.81 -0.88 4.09
N VAL A 871 17.08 -0.97 5.22
CA VAL A 871 15.99 -1.92 5.37
C VAL A 871 14.84 -1.56 4.45
N ASN A 872 14.37 -0.31 4.37
CA ASN A 872 13.32 0.05 3.43
C ASN A 872 13.78 0.07 1.95
N ALA A 873 15.08 0.07 1.65
CA ALA A 873 15.56 -0.20 0.27
C ALA A 873 15.52 -1.69 -0.12
N ARG A 874 15.27 -2.59 0.85
CA ARG A 874 15.25 -4.06 0.67
C ARG A 874 13.89 -4.68 0.98
N TYR A 875 13.21 -4.14 1.98
CA TYR A 875 11.88 -4.47 2.51
C TYR A 875 11.19 -3.14 2.90
N PRO A 876 10.72 -2.31 1.95
CA PRO A 876 10.01 -1.07 2.28
C PRO A 876 8.70 -1.33 3.04
N ASP A 877 8.09 -2.49 2.88
CA ASP A 877 6.97 -2.94 3.70
C ASP A 877 7.31 -3.13 5.19
N VAL A 878 8.57 -2.97 5.61
CA VAL A 878 8.93 -2.91 7.04
C VAL A 878 8.50 -1.58 7.68
N ILE A 879 7.57 -1.65 8.65
CA ILE A 879 7.20 -0.54 9.52
C ILE A 879 8.13 -0.48 10.73
N PHE A 880 8.75 0.66 10.97
CA PHE A 880 9.36 0.98 12.24
C PHE A 880 8.44 1.87 13.10
N LEU A 881 8.07 1.40 14.29
CA LEU A 881 7.37 2.16 15.32
C LEU A 881 8.39 2.68 16.35
N ALA A 882 8.50 4.01 16.48
CA ALA A 882 9.39 4.64 17.46
C ALA A 882 8.74 4.70 18.85
N GLU A 883 9.25 3.95 19.84
CA GLU A 883 8.92 4.18 21.25
C GLU A 883 9.74 5.36 21.81
N ALA A 884 9.21 6.56 21.59
CA ALA A 884 9.94 7.80 21.85
C ALA A 884 9.20 8.70 22.84
N PHE A 885 9.00 8.25 24.08
CA PHE A 885 8.46 9.08 25.18
C PHE A 885 9.51 10.10 25.67
N THR A 886 9.83 11.06 24.80
CA THR A 886 10.91 12.05 24.99
C THR A 886 10.42 13.46 24.63
N ARG A 887 11.32 14.43 24.43
CA ARG A 887 10.95 15.81 24.08
C ARG A 887 10.44 15.92 22.62
N PRO A 888 9.46 16.80 22.30
CA PRO A 888 8.78 16.79 21.00
C PRO A 888 9.71 16.91 19.79
N LYS A 889 10.76 17.73 19.87
CA LYS A 889 11.73 17.90 18.77
C LYS A 889 12.48 16.62 18.40
N MET A 890 12.72 15.72 19.36
CA MET A 890 13.36 14.43 19.09
C MET A 890 12.36 13.46 18.46
N MET A 891 11.11 13.41 18.94
CA MET A 891 10.03 12.62 18.35
C MET A 891 9.79 13.01 16.89
N LYS A 892 9.65 14.32 16.61
CA LYS A 892 9.51 14.86 15.26
C LYS A 892 10.72 14.54 14.37
N LYS A 893 11.96 14.58 14.90
CA LYS A 893 13.15 14.22 14.11
C LYS A 893 13.28 12.70 13.86
N LEU A 894 12.88 11.84 14.79
CA LEU A 894 12.84 10.39 14.55
C LEU A 894 11.83 10.04 13.45
N ALA A 895 10.63 10.61 13.48
CA ALA A 895 9.68 10.48 12.38
C ALA A 895 10.28 10.95 11.04
N LYS A 896 10.92 12.13 11.00
CA LYS A 896 11.63 12.64 9.81
C LYS A 896 12.87 11.82 9.39
N ALA A 897 13.44 10.99 10.27
CA ALA A 897 14.58 10.12 9.96
C ALA A 897 14.18 8.84 9.20
N GLY A 898 12.89 8.46 9.25
CA GLY A 898 12.36 7.32 8.50
C GLY A 898 11.16 6.65 9.18
N TYR A 899 11.09 6.67 10.51
CA TYR A 899 10.11 5.93 11.31
C TYR A 899 8.67 6.10 10.82
N GLN A 900 8.06 4.99 10.39
CA GLN A 900 6.72 4.92 9.83
C GLN A 900 5.65 5.37 10.82
N GLN A 901 5.78 4.95 12.07
CA GLN A 901 4.90 5.31 13.18
C GLN A 901 5.70 5.84 14.38
N SER A 902 5.03 6.51 15.30
CA SER A 902 5.62 6.92 16.58
C SER A 902 4.59 6.85 17.71
N TYR A 903 5.01 6.36 18.88
CA TYR A 903 4.25 6.52 20.12
C TYR A 903 4.04 8.02 20.43
N THR A 904 3.06 8.32 21.28
CA THR A 904 2.49 9.65 21.44
C THR A 904 2.27 10.00 22.91
N TYR A 905 1.91 11.26 23.19
CA TYR A 905 1.52 11.67 24.55
C TYR A 905 0.06 11.35 24.90
N PHE A 906 -0.64 10.52 24.11
CA PHE A 906 -2.09 10.29 24.22
C PHE A 906 -2.53 9.90 25.64
N THR A 907 -1.81 9.00 26.31
CA THR A 907 -2.06 8.56 27.69
C THR A 907 -2.08 9.71 28.71
N TRP A 908 -1.31 10.78 28.46
CA TRP A 908 -1.25 12.00 29.27
C TRP A 908 -1.99 13.18 28.62
N ARG A 909 -3.03 12.93 27.80
CA ARG A 909 -4.01 13.92 27.33
C ARG A 909 -5.39 13.39 27.67
N ASN A 910 -6.06 14.00 28.64
CA ASN A 910 -7.29 13.44 29.24
C ASN A 910 -8.45 14.44 29.33
N THR A 911 -8.16 15.74 29.37
CA THR A 911 -9.17 16.81 29.28
C THR A 911 -9.52 17.12 27.82
N LYS A 912 -10.67 17.77 27.61
CA LYS A 912 -11.14 18.19 26.30
C LYS A 912 -10.14 19.06 25.55
N GLN A 913 -9.57 20.08 26.21
CA GLN A 913 -8.62 20.99 25.56
C GLN A 913 -7.31 20.28 25.21
N GLU A 914 -6.77 19.43 26.10
CA GLU A 914 -5.59 18.62 25.84
C GLU A 914 -5.75 17.70 24.61
N LEU A 915 -6.95 17.14 24.42
CA LEU A 915 -7.28 16.29 23.29
C LEU A 915 -7.44 17.11 21.99
N ILE A 916 -8.07 18.29 22.06
CA ILE A 916 -8.19 19.23 20.93
C ILE A 916 -6.81 19.71 20.48
N ASP A 917 -6.02 20.29 21.40
CA ASP A 917 -4.72 20.88 21.11
C ASP A 917 -3.77 19.85 20.50
N TYR A 918 -3.68 18.65 21.08
CA TYR A 918 -2.74 17.63 20.63
C TYR A 918 -3.18 16.95 19.33
N SER A 919 -4.49 16.72 19.13
CA SER A 919 -4.98 16.20 17.85
C SER A 919 -4.81 17.23 16.74
N THR A 920 -4.95 18.53 17.03
CA THR A 920 -4.73 19.62 16.08
C THR A 920 -3.24 19.80 15.76
N GLU A 921 -2.33 19.69 16.75
CA GLU A 921 -0.88 19.67 16.50
C GLU A 921 -0.50 18.53 15.55
N LEU A 922 -1.05 17.33 15.78
CA LEU A 922 -0.82 16.15 14.95
C LEU A 922 -1.41 16.33 13.54
N ALA A 923 -2.65 16.80 13.42
CA ALA A 923 -3.36 16.94 12.14
C ALA A 923 -2.78 18.02 11.20
N GLY A 924 -2.13 19.06 11.75
CA GLY A 924 -1.47 20.13 10.98
C GLY A 924 -0.14 19.71 10.33
N GLU A 925 0.82 20.63 10.27
CA GLU A 925 2.15 20.43 9.64
C GLU A 925 2.88 19.16 10.13
N MET A 926 2.63 18.70 11.36
CA MET A 926 3.22 17.46 11.88
C MET A 926 2.72 16.21 11.14
N GLY A 927 1.47 16.21 10.67
CA GLY A 927 0.85 15.13 9.91
C GLY A 927 1.47 14.93 8.53
N GLU A 928 2.24 15.91 8.04
CA GLU A 928 3.07 15.78 6.84
C GLU A 928 4.27 14.84 7.03
N TYR A 929 4.63 14.39 8.24
CA TYR A 929 5.74 13.44 8.42
C TYR A 929 5.59 12.47 9.60
N TYR A 930 4.59 12.64 10.46
CA TYR A 930 4.41 11.91 11.72
C TYR A 930 3.08 11.15 11.73
N ARG A 931 3.11 9.83 11.95
CA ARG A 931 1.89 9.03 12.12
C ARG A 931 1.74 8.63 13.60
N PRO A 932 0.70 9.10 14.30
CA PRO A 932 0.52 8.82 15.72
C PRO A 932 0.03 7.39 15.94
N ASN A 933 0.72 6.63 16.79
CA ASN A 933 0.17 5.42 17.40
C ASN A 933 -0.37 5.75 18.81
N PHE A 934 -1.69 5.62 18.98
CA PHE A 934 -2.41 5.86 20.23
C PHE A 934 -2.61 4.55 21.01
N PHE A 935 -1.54 4.00 21.59
CA PHE A 935 -1.70 2.98 22.63
C PHE A 935 -2.43 3.55 23.85
N ALA A 936 -3.51 2.90 24.28
CA ALA A 936 -4.30 3.33 25.43
C ALA A 936 -3.67 2.94 26.79
N ASN A 937 -2.84 1.90 26.79
CA ASN A 937 -1.98 1.42 27.87
C ASN A 937 -0.76 0.71 27.25
N THR A 938 0.29 0.47 28.04
CA THR A 938 1.42 -0.43 27.71
C THR A 938 1.90 -1.12 29.00
N PRO A 939 2.77 -2.15 28.95
CA PRO A 939 3.33 -2.79 30.15
C PRO A 939 4.10 -1.85 31.09
N ASP A 940 4.51 -0.67 30.62
CA ASP A 940 5.15 0.41 31.40
C ASP A 940 4.21 1.57 31.74
N ILE A 941 3.00 1.61 31.15
CA ILE A 941 2.04 2.72 31.27
C ILE A 941 0.61 2.18 31.47
N ASN A 942 0.22 2.05 32.74
CA ASN A 942 -1.14 2.01 33.27
C ASN A 942 -1.54 3.47 33.64
N PRO A 943 -2.23 4.23 32.77
CA PRO A 943 -2.45 5.66 32.98
C PRO A 943 -3.36 5.93 34.18
N VAL A 944 -3.05 6.98 34.96
CA VAL A 944 -3.80 7.36 36.18
C VAL A 944 -5.31 7.54 35.95
N TYR A 945 -5.74 7.89 34.73
CA TYR A 945 -7.15 7.92 34.34
C TYR A 945 -7.81 6.54 34.49
N LEU A 946 -7.22 5.48 33.92
CA LEU A 946 -7.74 4.11 33.98
C LEU A 946 -7.76 3.57 35.42
N GLN A 947 -6.71 3.85 36.20
CA GLN A 947 -6.58 3.48 37.62
C GLN A 947 -7.76 3.94 38.49
N THR A 948 -8.50 4.97 38.08
CA THR A 948 -9.50 5.65 38.92
C THR A 948 -10.89 5.78 38.29
N SER A 949 -11.08 5.28 37.06
CA SER A 949 -12.31 5.43 36.27
C SER A 949 -13.19 4.19 36.19
N GLY A 950 -12.62 2.99 36.36
CA GLY A 950 -13.31 1.72 36.09
C GLY A 950 -13.76 1.57 34.64
N ARG A 951 -14.69 0.63 34.38
CA ARG A 951 -15.14 0.20 33.04
C ARG A 951 -15.50 1.33 32.09
N ALA A 952 -16.19 2.37 32.57
CA ALA A 952 -16.57 3.52 31.76
C ALA A 952 -15.35 4.26 31.19
N GLY A 953 -14.27 4.40 31.96
CA GLY A 953 -13.04 5.03 31.46
C GLY A 953 -12.29 4.18 30.45
N PHE A 954 -12.31 2.85 30.56
CA PHE A 954 -11.76 1.97 29.51
C PHE A 954 -12.54 2.12 28.19
N ILE A 955 -13.88 2.20 28.25
CA ILE A 955 -14.73 2.52 27.08
C ILE A 955 -14.36 3.89 26.49
N VAL A 956 -14.20 4.92 27.31
CA VAL A 956 -13.81 6.27 26.88
C VAL A 956 -12.43 6.29 26.22
N ARG A 957 -11.41 5.71 26.87
CA ARG A 957 -10.03 5.69 26.33
C ARG A 957 -9.92 4.83 25.07
N ALA A 958 -10.58 3.68 25.02
CA ALA A 958 -10.65 2.86 23.80
C ALA A 958 -11.28 3.65 22.65
N THR A 959 -12.43 4.30 22.89
CA THR A 959 -13.14 5.06 21.86
C THR A 959 -12.30 6.24 21.35
N LEU A 960 -11.71 7.02 22.26
CA LEU A 960 -10.83 8.14 21.89
C LEU A 960 -9.60 7.67 21.09
N ALA A 961 -8.98 6.56 21.50
CA ALA A 961 -7.83 5.99 20.80
C ALA A 961 -8.22 5.55 19.38
N ALA A 962 -9.31 4.78 19.29
CA ALA A 962 -9.85 4.18 18.09
C ALA A 962 -10.39 5.19 17.06
N THR A 963 -10.84 6.36 17.48
CA THR A 963 -11.54 7.32 16.60
C THR A 963 -10.81 8.64 16.38
N LEU A 964 -10.01 9.16 17.31
CA LEU A 964 -9.13 10.31 17.02
C LEU A 964 -7.99 9.90 16.10
N SER A 965 -7.24 8.85 16.48
CA SER A 965 -6.12 8.35 15.69
C SER A 965 -6.53 7.22 14.75
N SER A 966 -5.88 7.18 13.59
CA SER A 966 -6.00 6.07 12.65
C SER A 966 -5.15 4.87 13.08
N VAL A 967 -3.99 5.04 13.73
CA VAL A 967 -3.29 3.94 14.45
C VAL A 967 -3.56 4.02 15.95
N TYR A 968 -3.99 2.91 16.55
CA TYR A 968 -4.14 2.79 18.00
C TYR A 968 -3.75 1.39 18.48
N GLY A 969 -3.60 1.21 19.79
CA GLY A 969 -3.35 -0.11 20.38
C GLY A 969 -3.79 -0.26 21.82
N ILE A 970 -3.80 -1.50 22.30
CA ILE A 970 -3.92 -1.86 23.73
C ILE A 970 -2.93 -2.96 24.08
N TYR A 971 -2.58 -3.06 25.36
CA TYR A 971 -1.86 -4.17 25.96
C TYR A 971 -2.82 -5.08 26.73
N ASN A 972 -2.62 -6.40 26.60
CA ASN A 972 -3.45 -7.47 27.15
C ASN A 972 -3.85 -7.24 28.64
N GLY A 973 -5.12 -7.46 28.94
CA GLY A 973 -5.77 -7.18 30.21
C GLY A 973 -6.54 -5.85 30.22
N PHE A 974 -6.31 -4.97 29.24
CA PHE A 974 -7.11 -3.76 29.04
C PHE A 974 -8.60 -4.08 28.79
N GLU A 975 -8.90 -5.13 28.04
CA GLU A 975 -10.28 -5.59 27.80
C GLU A 975 -10.98 -6.07 29.07
N MET A 976 -10.22 -6.55 30.05
CA MET A 976 -10.68 -6.95 31.39
C MET A 976 -10.73 -5.75 32.36
N CYS A 977 -10.45 -4.55 31.87
CA CYS A 977 -10.30 -3.33 32.67
C CYS A 977 -9.22 -3.46 33.77
N GLU A 978 -8.14 -4.22 33.52
CA GLU A 978 -7.05 -4.34 34.48
C GLU A 978 -6.37 -2.98 34.67
N ALA A 979 -6.47 -2.45 35.89
CA ALA A 979 -6.07 -1.09 36.24
C ALA A 979 -5.22 -1.01 37.54
N ALA A 980 -4.94 -2.14 38.19
CA ALA A 980 -4.26 -2.18 39.49
C ALA A 980 -2.81 -1.66 39.38
N PRO A 981 -2.46 -0.52 40.01
CA PRO A 981 -1.12 0.04 39.88
C PRO A 981 -0.19 -0.49 40.97
N TYR A 982 1.11 -0.54 40.67
CA TYR A 982 2.11 -0.50 41.73
C TYR A 982 1.95 0.85 42.47
N PRO A 983 1.83 0.89 43.81
CA PRO A 983 1.44 2.10 44.54
C PRO A 983 2.24 3.35 44.16
N GLY A 984 1.53 4.38 43.70
CA GLY A 984 2.11 5.68 43.32
C GLY A 984 2.85 5.71 41.97
N LYS A 985 2.63 4.73 41.08
CA LYS A 985 3.27 4.66 39.75
C LYS A 985 2.25 4.41 38.63
N GLU A 986 2.68 4.60 37.39
CA GLU A 986 2.00 4.12 36.18
C GLU A 986 2.45 2.69 35.79
N GLU A 987 3.19 1.98 36.64
CA GLU A 987 3.53 0.57 36.44
C GLU A 987 2.38 -0.33 36.93
N TYR A 988 2.10 -1.44 36.24
CA TYR A 988 1.16 -2.46 36.70
C TYR A 988 1.62 -3.17 37.98
N LEU A 989 0.70 -3.46 38.90
CA LEU A 989 0.92 -4.41 39.98
C LEU A 989 1.04 -5.83 39.40
N ASN A 990 1.97 -6.65 39.91
CA ASN A 990 2.26 -7.98 39.39
C ASN A 990 2.51 -7.94 37.86
N SER A 991 3.36 -7.01 37.42
CA SER A 991 3.59 -6.73 36.00
C SER A 991 4.16 -7.95 35.25
N GLU A 992 3.52 -8.28 34.13
CA GLU A 992 3.87 -9.41 33.25
C GLU A 992 5.30 -9.35 32.69
N LYS A 993 5.94 -8.17 32.73
CA LYS A 993 7.39 -8.01 32.47
C LYS A 993 8.26 -8.91 33.36
N TYR A 994 7.79 -9.34 34.52
CA TYR A 994 8.56 -10.12 35.50
C TYR A 994 7.93 -11.46 35.92
N GLU A 995 6.70 -11.76 35.48
CA GLU A 995 6.00 -13.02 35.80
C GLU A 995 5.02 -13.45 34.70
N LEU A 996 4.56 -14.71 34.75
CA LEU A 996 3.53 -15.22 33.85
C LEU A 996 2.13 -14.79 34.33
N LYS A 997 1.23 -14.51 33.38
CA LYS A 997 -0.18 -14.22 33.65
C LYS A 997 -1.12 -15.21 32.96
N ALA A 998 -2.36 -15.24 33.43
CA ALA A 998 -3.50 -15.85 32.78
C ALA A 998 -4.76 -15.04 33.19
N TRP A 999 -5.70 -14.88 32.27
CA TRP A 999 -6.94 -14.10 32.47
C TRP A 999 -8.18 -14.91 32.11
N ASP A 1000 -9.30 -14.64 32.76
CA ASP A 1000 -10.62 -15.08 32.30
C ASP A 1000 -11.18 -14.01 31.35
N TYR A 1001 -11.06 -14.24 30.04
CA TYR A 1001 -11.53 -13.30 29.02
C TYR A 1001 -13.06 -13.19 28.92
N HIS A 1002 -13.81 -14.03 29.64
CA HIS A 1002 -15.27 -13.97 29.73
C HIS A 1002 -15.78 -13.40 31.06
N ALA A 1003 -14.89 -12.95 31.94
CA ALA A 1003 -15.22 -12.38 33.24
C ALA A 1003 -16.27 -11.25 33.13
N PRO A 1004 -17.34 -11.24 33.96
CA PRO A 1004 -18.36 -10.21 33.93
C PRO A 1004 -17.80 -8.80 34.17
N GLY A 1005 -18.21 -7.84 33.33
CA GLY A 1005 -17.76 -6.45 33.41
C GLY A 1005 -16.67 -6.09 32.39
N ASN A 1006 -16.15 -7.05 31.63
CA ASN A 1006 -15.21 -6.77 30.53
C ASN A 1006 -15.80 -5.84 29.43
N ILE A 1007 -14.95 -5.44 28.50
CA ILE A 1007 -15.28 -4.57 27.36
C ILE A 1007 -14.95 -5.20 25.99
N ARG A 1008 -14.77 -6.53 25.88
CA ARG A 1008 -14.47 -7.19 24.59
C ARG A 1008 -15.49 -6.80 23.52
N ALA A 1009 -16.79 -6.89 23.83
CA ALA A 1009 -17.87 -6.47 22.93
C ALA A 1009 -17.78 -5.00 22.46
N HIS A 1010 -17.24 -4.08 23.27
CA HIS A 1010 -17.02 -2.69 22.86
C HIS A 1010 -15.79 -2.55 21.96
N ILE A 1011 -14.72 -3.31 22.22
CA ILE A 1011 -13.51 -3.34 21.38
C ILE A 1011 -13.83 -3.93 20.00
N ILE A 1012 -14.50 -5.09 19.96
CA ILE A 1012 -15.01 -5.73 18.74
C ILE A 1012 -15.82 -4.72 17.93
N LYS A 1013 -16.75 -4.01 18.58
CA LYS A 1013 -17.61 -3.04 17.90
C LYS A 1013 -16.86 -1.78 17.47
N LEU A 1014 -15.85 -1.30 18.23
CA LEU A 1014 -14.98 -0.19 17.83
C LEU A 1014 -14.12 -0.54 16.61
N ASN A 1015 -13.55 -1.74 16.56
CA ASN A 1015 -12.72 -2.16 15.44
C ASN A 1015 -13.55 -2.42 14.18
N ARG A 1016 -14.71 -3.07 14.31
CA ARG A 1016 -15.70 -3.15 13.21
C ARG A 1016 -16.13 -1.76 12.74
N ILE A 1017 -16.37 -0.80 13.65
CA ILE A 1017 -16.68 0.60 13.28
C ILE A 1017 -15.50 1.28 12.56
N ARG A 1018 -14.26 1.07 12.99
CA ARG A 1018 -13.05 1.59 12.32
C ARG A 1018 -12.93 1.03 10.91
N GLN A 1019 -13.13 -0.27 10.74
CA GLN A 1019 -13.06 -0.96 9.44
C GLN A 1019 -14.21 -0.50 8.51
N GLU A 1020 -15.45 -0.41 9.00
CA GLU A 1020 -16.63 0.03 8.24
C GLU A 1020 -16.68 1.54 7.87
N ASN A 1021 -15.71 2.37 8.29
CA ASN A 1021 -15.81 3.83 8.15
C ASN A 1021 -14.45 4.50 7.81
N PRO A 1022 -14.14 4.69 6.51
CA PRO A 1022 -12.86 5.26 6.05
C PRO A 1022 -12.50 6.63 6.60
N ALA A 1023 -13.46 7.43 7.09
CA ALA A 1023 -13.14 8.68 7.77
C ALA A 1023 -12.29 8.49 9.05
N LEU A 1024 -12.28 7.29 9.63
CA LEU A 1024 -11.43 6.94 10.77
C LEU A 1024 -10.02 6.47 10.36
N TRP A 1025 -9.77 6.26 9.06
CA TRP A 1025 -8.49 5.76 8.53
C TRP A 1025 -7.43 6.84 8.36
N ASP A 1026 -7.79 8.12 8.45
CA ASP A 1026 -6.84 9.22 8.65
C ASP A 1026 -7.07 9.84 10.05
N PHE A 1027 -6.08 10.58 10.55
CA PHE A 1027 -6.17 11.40 11.76
C PHE A 1027 -6.13 12.91 11.44
N ARG A 1028 -5.72 13.29 10.22
CA ARG A 1028 -5.57 14.69 9.78
C ARG A 1028 -6.90 15.36 9.44
N ASN A 1029 -7.95 14.58 9.19
CA ASN A 1029 -9.30 15.02 8.85
C ASN A 1029 -10.19 15.33 10.07
N VAL A 1030 -9.62 15.49 11.26
CA VAL A 1030 -10.37 15.73 12.51
C VAL A 1030 -10.80 17.20 12.65
N ILE A 1031 -12.10 17.40 12.82
CA ILE A 1031 -12.74 18.71 12.95
C ILE A 1031 -13.57 18.72 14.24
N PHE A 1032 -13.09 19.40 15.27
CA PHE A 1032 -13.83 19.57 16.53
C PHE A 1032 -15.02 20.52 16.33
N THR A 1033 -16.19 20.16 16.86
CA THR A 1033 -17.43 20.95 16.71
C THR A 1033 -17.85 21.59 18.04
N GLY A 1034 -18.84 22.49 18.00
CA GLY A 1034 -19.43 23.05 19.20
C GLY A 1034 -20.04 21.98 20.10
N ALA A 1035 -19.50 21.82 21.31
CA ALA A 1035 -20.13 21.07 22.40
C ALA A 1035 -20.02 21.90 23.68
N TYR A 1036 -21.16 22.37 24.21
CA TYR A 1036 -21.22 23.36 25.26
C TYR A 1036 -21.22 22.74 26.67
N ASN A 1037 -20.22 21.89 26.92
CA ASN A 1037 -19.85 21.32 28.23
C ASN A 1037 -18.37 20.90 28.17
N ASP A 1038 -17.55 21.24 29.15
CA ASP A 1038 -16.11 20.93 29.14
C ASP A 1038 -15.80 19.44 29.33
N GLN A 1039 -16.73 18.68 29.90
CA GLN A 1039 -16.63 17.23 30.05
C GLN A 1039 -17.11 16.46 28.81
N ILE A 1040 -17.71 17.12 27.80
CA ILE A 1040 -18.08 16.49 26.54
C ILE A 1040 -17.25 17.07 25.40
N VAL A 1041 -16.42 16.22 24.78
CA VAL A 1041 -15.72 16.54 23.53
C VAL A 1041 -16.53 15.99 22.35
N ALA A 1042 -16.65 16.78 21.29
CA ALA A 1042 -17.34 16.43 20.06
C ALA A 1042 -16.45 16.73 18.84
N TYR A 1043 -16.41 15.81 17.88
CA TYR A 1043 -15.66 15.98 16.64
C TYR A 1043 -16.30 15.20 15.50
N ALA A 1044 -16.20 15.78 14.30
CA ALA A 1044 -16.42 15.10 13.06
C ALA A 1044 -15.07 14.64 12.48
N LYS A 1045 -15.09 13.51 11.78
CA LYS A 1045 -14.07 13.13 10.80
C LYS A 1045 -14.82 12.81 9.51
N THR A 1046 -14.35 13.30 8.38
CA THR A 1046 -14.96 13.06 7.07
C THR A 1046 -13.93 12.53 6.09
N THR A 1047 -14.35 11.66 5.18
CA THR A 1047 -13.62 11.46 3.92
C THR A 1047 -13.53 12.79 3.15
N PRO A 1048 -12.45 13.04 2.38
CA PRO A 1048 -12.37 14.18 1.47
C PRO A 1048 -13.59 14.33 0.55
N GLU A 1049 -14.17 13.20 0.15
CA GLU A 1049 -15.34 13.06 -0.71
C GLU A 1049 -16.68 13.39 -0.01
N GLY A 1050 -16.69 13.54 1.32
CA GLY A 1050 -17.90 13.86 2.10
C GLY A 1050 -18.92 12.72 2.29
N ASP A 1051 -18.65 11.54 1.72
CA ASP A 1051 -19.56 10.39 1.67
C ASP A 1051 -19.60 9.54 2.96
N ASN A 1052 -18.54 9.61 3.77
CA ASN A 1052 -18.43 9.02 5.09
C ASN A 1052 -18.13 10.12 6.11
N CYS A 1053 -19.15 10.65 6.77
CA CYS A 1053 -19.00 11.59 7.88
C CYS A 1053 -19.30 10.88 9.21
N ILE A 1054 -18.30 10.83 10.10
CA ILE A 1054 -18.38 10.20 11.41
C ILE A 1054 -18.30 11.25 12.50
N PHE A 1055 -19.38 11.40 13.24
CA PHE A 1055 -19.50 12.32 14.35
C PHE A 1055 -19.44 11.56 15.68
N VAL A 1056 -18.47 11.92 16.52
CA VAL A 1056 -18.20 11.26 17.80
C VAL A 1056 -18.45 12.25 18.92
N MET A 1057 -19.17 11.82 19.96
CA MET A 1057 -19.26 12.56 21.23
C MET A 1057 -18.87 11.67 22.39
N VAL A 1058 -18.00 12.17 23.26
CA VAL A 1058 -17.43 11.41 24.39
C VAL A 1058 -17.63 12.21 25.67
N ASN A 1059 -18.31 11.62 26.65
CA ASN A 1059 -18.25 12.07 28.03
C ASN A 1059 -16.91 11.63 28.64
N LEU A 1060 -16.06 12.60 28.98
CA LEU A 1060 -14.73 12.42 29.57
C LEU A 1060 -14.81 12.15 31.08
N ASP A 1061 -15.92 12.50 31.73
CA ASP A 1061 -16.22 12.18 33.12
C ASP A 1061 -16.71 10.72 33.21
N PRO A 1062 -15.94 9.80 33.81
CA PRO A 1062 -16.30 8.39 33.85
C PRO A 1062 -17.28 8.05 34.99
N LYS A 1063 -17.80 9.07 35.73
CA LYS A 1063 -18.58 8.87 36.96
C LYS A 1063 -19.94 9.57 36.97
N ASN A 1064 -20.08 10.72 36.30
CA ASN A 1064 -21.33 11.50 36.34
C ASN A 1064 -21.97 11.66 34.96
N ARG A 1065 -23.31 11.67 34.93
CA ARG A 1065 -24.10 12.07 33.75
C ARG A 1065 -23.78 13.50 33.35
N GLN A 1066 -23.27 13.68 32.14
CA GLN A 1066 -23.04 14.99 31.55
C GLN A 1066 -24.12 15.28 30.51
N GLU A 1067 -24.52 16.54 30.40
CA GLU A 1067 -25.50 17.03 29.44
C GLU A 1067 -24.90 18.24 28.69
N CYS A 1068 -25.11 18.32 27.38
CA CYS A 1068 -24.64 19.45 26.57
C CYS A 1068 -25.65 19.83 25.48
N THR A 1069 -25.63 21.10 25.12
CA THR A 1069 -25.99 21.51 23.76
C THR A 1069 -24.81 21.21 22.85
N TYR A 1070 -25.04 20.74 21.62
CA TYR A 1070 -24.00 20.44 20.64
C TYR A 1070 -24.41 20.91 19.23
N GLU A 1071 -23.41 21.07 18.37
CA GLU A 1071 -23.57 21.42 16.95
C GLU A 1071 -23.34 20.20 16.07
N VAL A 1072 -24.35 19.89 15.26
CA VAL A 1072 -24.30 18.96 14.14
C VAL A 1072 -23.53 19.62 12.98
N PRO A 1073 -22.54 18.95 12.38
CA PRO A 1073 -21.68 19.53 11.34
C PRO A 1073 -22.35 19.56 9.95
N LEU A 1074 -23.53 20.19 9.82
CA LEU A 1074 -24.31 20.25 8.58
C LEU A 1074 -23.50 20.81 7.40
N TRP A 1075 -22.59 21.76 7.66
CA TRP A 1075 -21.71 22.36 6.67
C TRP A 1075 -20.69 21.37 6.05
N LEU A 1076 -20.35 20.27 6.74
CA LEU A 1076 -19.52 19.19 6.17
C LEU A 1076 -20.29 18.28 5.21
N LEU A 1077 -21.63 18.42 5.16
CA LEU A 1077 -22.54 17.68 4.28
C LEU A 1077 -23.17 18.57 3.22
N GLY A 1078 -22.76 19.85 3.13
CA GLY A 1078 -23.33 20.85 2.21
C GLY A 1078 -24.72 21.37 2.59
N GLU A 1079 -25.25 21.01 3.77
CA GLU A 1079 -26.57 21.44 4.23
C GLU A 1079 -26.50 22.75 5.06
N PRO A 1080 -27.51 23.63 4.98
CA PRO A 1080 -27.54 24.90 5.71
C PRO A 1080 -27.82 24.69 7.22
N ASP A 1081 -27.60 25.73 8.02
CA ASP A 1081 -27.78 25.70 9.49
C ASP A 1081 -29.22 25.33 9.96
N ASP A 1082 -30.24 25.40 9.08
CA ASP A 1082 -31.64 24.97 9.31
C ASP A 1082 -32.05 23.69 8.53
N GLY A 1083 -31.10 23.09 7.80
CA GLY A 1083 -31.24 21.84 7.06
C GLY A 1083 -31.40 20.61 7.95
N ALA A 1084 -31.45 19.43 7.35
CA ALA A 1084 -31.62 18.16 8.07
C ALA A 1084 -30.48 17.18 7.77
N VAL A 1085 -30.38 16.11 8.56
CA VAL A 1085 -29.38 15.05 8.41
C VAL A 1085 -29.96 13.69 8.83
N GLU A 1086 -29.72 12.65 8.04
CA GLU A 1086 -29.94 11.26 8.43
C GLU A 1086 -28.80 10.80 9.35
N VAL A 1087 -29.13 10.27 10.52
CA VAL A 1087 -28.18 9.83 11.56
C VAL A 1087 -28.34 8.34 11.81
N GLU A 1088 -27.25 7.60 11.72
CA GLU A 1088 -27.16 6.18 12.09
C GLU A 1088 -26.26 6.02 13.32
N ASP A 1089 -26.81 5.47 14.41
CA ASP A 1089 -26.07 5.22 15.62
C ASP A 1089 -25.23 3.95 15.48
N LEU A 1090 -23.93 4.09 15.23
CA LEU A 1090 -23.08 2.94 14.89
C LEU A 1090 -22.90 1.96 16.05
N LEU A 1091 -23.05 2.39 17.30
CA LEU A 1091 -22.94 1.53 18.48
C LEU A 1091 -24.24 0.75 18.76
N LEU A 1092 -25.42 1.35 18.50
CA LEU A 1092 -26.72 0.80 18.86
C LEU A 1092 -27.63 0.42 17.66
N GLY A 1093 -27.20 0.70 16.44
CA GLY A 1093 -27.82 0.24 15.18
C GLY A 1093 -29.08 0.98 14.71
N TYR A 1094 -29.68 1.86 15.54
CA TYR A 1094 -30.89 2.58 15.17
C TYR A 1094 -30.60 3.85 14.34
N LYS A 1095 -31.63 4.33 13.62
CA LYS A 1095 -31.54 5.51 12.74
C LYS A 1095 -32.61 6.55 13.08
N PHE A 1096 -32.29 7.82 12.88
CA PHE A 1096 -33.15 8.96 13.16
C PHE A 1096 -32.76 10.16 12.29
N GLU A 1097 -33.62 11.19 12.23
CA GLU A 1097 -33.31 12.47 11.58
C GLU A 1097 -33.02 13.53 12.66
N LEU A 1098 -32.04 14.42 12.40
CA LEU A 1098 -31.90 15.68 13.12
C LEU A 1098 -32.10 16.84 12.15
N ARG A 1099 -32.80 17.88 12.60
CA ARG A 1099 -33.04 19.11 11.82
C ARG A 1099 -32.63 20.36 12.58
N GLY A 1100 -31.98 21.28 11.87
CA GLY A 1100 -31.26 22.41 12.43
C GLY A 1100 -29.92 21.98 13.05
N LYS A 1101 -28.99 22.93 13.15
CA LYS A 1101 -27.62 22.70 13.62
C LYS A 1101 -27.48 22.38 15.10
N SER A 1102 -28.33 22.95 15.96
CA SER A 1102 -28.13 22.91 17.43
C SER A 1102 -29.11 21.98 18.13
N HIS A 1103 -28.57 20.99 18.85
CA HIS A 1103 -29.32 19.93 19.55
C HIS A 1103 -28.85 19.76 20.99
N ARG A 1104 -29.56 18.97 21.80
CA ARG A 1104 -29.17 18.64 23.18
C ARG A 1104 -29.08 17.12 23.38
N ILE A 1105 -28.07 16.67 24.10
CA ILE A 1105 -27.86 15.25 24.45
C ILE A 1105 -27.36 15.14 25.89
N ALA A 1106 -27.58 13.99 26.53
CA ALA A 1106 -26.92 13.61 27.75
C ALA A 1106 -26.31 12.20 27.64
N LEU A 1107 -25.20 12.00 28.35
CA LEU A 1107 -24.39 10.78 28.36
C LEU A 1107 -24.10 10.39 29.80
N ASP A 1108 -24.73 9.32 30.27
CA ASP A 1108 -24.56 8.77 31.62
C ASP A 1108 -23.54 7.62 31.60
N PRO A 1109 -22.42 7.68 32.33
CA PRO A 1109 -21.43 6.59 32.37
C PRO A 1109 -21.97 5.23 32.83
N ALA A 1110 -23.14 5.17 33.48
CA ALA A 1110 -23.81 3.91 33.84
C ALA A 1110 -24.57 3.27 32.66
N GLU A 1111 -25.01 4.07 31.68
CA GLU A 1111 -25.80 3.61 30.53
C GLU A 1111 -25.00 3.70 29.21
N ARG A 1112 -24.39 4.87 28.96
CA ARG A 1112 -23.73 5.26 27.71
C ARG A 1112 -22.76 6.44 27.90
N SER A 1113 -21.45 6.16 27.95
CA SER A 1113 -20.40 7.20 27.99
C SER A 1113 -20.12 7.88 26.64
N VAL A 1114 -20.46 7.23 25.52
CA VAL A 1114 -20.02 7.65 24.16
C VAL A 1114 -21.10 7.43 23.09
N VAL A 1115 -21.11 8.28 22.07
CA VAL A 1115 -21.80 8.02 20.79
C VAL A 1115 -20.81 8.05 19.63
N ILE A 1116 -21.07 7.21 18.64
CA ILE A 1116 -20.42 7.26 17.32
C ILE A 1116 -21.56 7.22 16.31
N TRP A 1117 -21.72 8.30 15.55
CA TRP A 1117 -22.80 8.48 14.59
C TRP A 1117 -22.25 8.61 13.18
N ARG A 1118 -22.86 7.89 12.23
CA ARG A 1118 -22.64 8.12 10.79
C ARG A 1118 -23.70 9.11 10.31
N LEU A 1119 -23.26 10.23 9.75
CA LEU A 1119 -24.11 11.32 9.27
C LEU A 1119 -24.21 11.30 7.74
N ARG A 1120 -25.40 11.56 7.19
CA ARG A 1120 -25.66 11.64 5.74
C ARG A 1120 -26.65 12.74 5.41
N ALA A 1121 -26.43 13.45 4.31
CA ALA A 1121 -27.42 14.40 3.78
C ALA A 1121 -28.74 13.66 3.46
N PRO A 1122 -29.93 14.22 3.75
CA PRO A 1122 -31.19 13.53 3.55
C PRO A 1122 -31.45 13.27 2.06
N ARG A 1123 -31.97 12.08 1.74
CA ARG A 1123 -32.40 11.79 0.36
C ARG A 1123 -33.59 12.67 -0.05
N ARG A 1124 -33.30 13.74 -0.79
CA ARG A 1124 -34.32 14.51 -1.52
C ARG A 1124 -35.02 13.58 -2.52
N VAL A 1125 -36.25 13.20 -2.21
CA VAL A 1125 -37.16 12.59 -3.18
C VAL A 1125 -37.47 13.65 -4.24
N ALA A 1126 -37.24 13.33 -5.51
CA ALA A 1126 -37.60 14.21 -6.61
C ALA A 1126 -39.13 14.20 -6.81
N GLU A 1127 -39.69 15.39 -7.10
CA GLU A 1127 -41.08 15.57 -7.57
C GLU A 1127 -41.20 15.29 -9.09
#